data_AF-A0A7T7KW06-F1
#
_entry.id   AF-A0A7T7KW06-F1
#
_cell.length_a   1.000
_cell.length_b   1.000
_cell.length_c   1.000
_cell.angle_alpha   90.00
_cell.angle_beta   90.00
_cell.angle_gamma   90.00
#
_symmetry.space_group_name_H-M   'P 1'
#
loop_
_entity.id
_entity.type
_entity.pdbx_description
1 polymer ?
#
loop_
_entity_poly.entity_id
_entity_poly.type
_entity_poly.pdbx_seq_one_letter_code
_entity_poly.pdbx_strand_id
1 'polypeptide(L)'
;MTPTRRTFLLAAALTASPALMPTTSAHAARDDEYDTLRLRWLEIALGAGYDPATEPYAARLAETGELARGFRQTMAPTATSLWPGHPYDPPTGITQSYSRLWTMTQAYVQEGTGSTGDAGLRTDILRGLDHLSATVYNPSTTRYGNWWEWQIGSPRLLMDIVAALHSELSAAQVAAACAAVDHFIPDSMLRDYSGTSTGANRVDLCRSVALRGILGRAPEKTALARDALSPVFPYVTKGDGLYADGSFVQHTWVAYSGTYGQVLLDGLGRLFALLAGSTWEVTDAKRQIVLDSVEGAYAPLIHDGLMMDSVNGRAISRGYLRSDDRHIMRSDHFHGQALIAAIALLAQGASAAERERWHASVKGWIERDTVTPLLTAPQFGVGDLARLHAVAGSAVEAAPEPVGHRLFAAMDRAVHRRPGFTANIAMASDRIAYYECGNGENPRGWHTGAGMLYWWADSLGVPPDQYTDWYWPTVDWYRLPGTTVSTKRLADKAGGEWGEPKPAVRWVGGVTDGEFAAVGQHLLGLGSTLEARKSWFCLADSIVCLGAGITATDGVPVETVVDNRNLGEGGTQTLVRGPGWAHLEGHGGWVVLDRSALRTLREDRTGAWSDINTTSTTERRTRRWQTLWLDHGTDPVDATYAYAVLPGASRRMVAARAADPGRLSVLANDSGRQAVTVPSLGLTAANFWRAGRAGQLTASAPASVLVRRRGRTATLSVSEPSRTGEALEIVWDCPVRRVVRAGPGVEVLATGRRLRVRVTPGMACATHECEVALS
;
A
#
# COMPACT_ATOMS: atom_id res chain seq x y z
N MET A 1 -9.44 4.63 85.31
CA MET A 1 -10.70 3.87 85.17
C MET A 1 -10.36 2.42 84.93
N THR A 2 -10.94 1.58 85.77
CA THR A 2 -10.72 0.15 85.95
C THR A 2 -11.19 -0.69 84.73
N PRO A 3 -10.56 -1.85 84.47
CA PRO A 3 -10.79 -2.68 83.27
C PRO A 3 -11.74 -3.87 83.54
N THR A 4 -12.43 -4.36 82.51
CA THR A 4 -13.21 -5.63 82.55
C THR A 4 -13.33 -6.23 81.15
N ARG A 5 -13.27 -7.53 80.86
CA ARG A 5 -12.88 -8.75 81.61
C ARG A 5 -12.86 -9.88 80.55
N ARG A 6 -11.70 -10.45 80.24
CA ARG A 6 -11.47 -11.91 80.17
C ARG A 6 -9.99 -12.18 79.88
N THR A 7 -9.33 -12.65 80.92
CA THR A 7 -7.91 -12.95 81.03
C THR A 7 -7.74 -14.47 81.06
N PHE A 8 -6.75 -15.02 80.35
CA PHE A 8 -5.75 -15.99 80.86
C PHE A 8 -4.83 -16.42 79.68
N LEU A 9 -3.56 -15.98 79.67
CA LEU A 9 -2.33 -16.77 79.99
C LEU A 9 -1.93 -17.79 78.90
N LEU A 10 -0.67 -18.03 78.53
CA LEU A 10 0.66 -17.42 78.65
C LEU A 10 1.59 -18.36 77.81
N ALA A 11 2.58 -17.78 77.11
CA ALA A 11 3.89 -18.36 76.75
C ALA A 11 4.06 -19.60 75.83
N ALA A 12 4.93 -19.37 74.83
CA ALA A 12 6.12 -20.15 74.44
C ALA A 12 6.10 -21.01 73.15
N ALA A 13 7.24 -20.89 72.44
CA ALA A 13 7.77 -21.71 71.35
C ALA A 13 7.25 -21.46 69.91
N LEU A 14 7.83 -20.45 69.26
CA LEU A 14 7.89 -20.33 67.80
C LEU A 14 9.01 -21.24 67.27
N THR A 15 8.66 -22.45 66.84
CA THR A 15 9.48 -23.26 65.94
C THR A 15 8.92 -23.16 64.53
N ALA A 16 9.79 -22.79 63.60
CA ALA A 16 9.52 -22.66 62.18
C ALA A 16 8.88 -23.92 61.58
N SER A 17 7.85 -23.74 60.76
CA SER A 17 7.45 -24.67 59.71
C SER A 17 7.33 -23.88 58.42
N PRO A 18 8.05 -24.22 57.34
CA PRO A 18 7.80 -23.61 56.04
C PRO A 18 6.50 -24.19 55.52
N ALA A 19 5.46 -23.35 55.44
CA ALA A 19 4.29 -23.69 54.64
C ALA A 19 4.73 -23.76 53.17
N LEU A 20 4.71 -24.95 52.59
CA LEU A 20 4.74 -25.13 51.14
C LEU A 20 3.55 -24.35 50.56
N MET A 21 3.85 -23.25 49.86
CA MET A 21 2.87 -22.60 48.99
C MET A 21 2.65 -23.44 47.71
N PRO A 22 1.43 -23.45 47.15
CA PRO A 22 1.07 -24.30 46.02
C PRO A 22 1.62 -23.70 44.72
N THR A 23 2.85 -24.03 44.36
CA THR A 23 3.44 -23.70 43.04
C THR A 23 2.79 -24.47 41.89
N THR A 24 2.00 -25.49 42.18
CA THR A 24 1.34 -26.37 41.19
C THR A 24 0.13 -25.74 40.51
N SER A 25 -0.65 -24.87 41.18
CA SER A 25 -1.86 -24.27 40.60
C SER A 25 -1.57 -23.22 39.52
N ALA A 26 -0.52 -22.40 39.71
CA ALA A 26 -0.09 -21.39 38.75
C ALA A 26 0.60 -21.98 37.52
N HIS A 27 1.27 -23.14 37.65
CA HIS A 27 1.84 -23.86 36.51
C HIS A 27 0.76 -24.49 35.65
N ALA A 28 -0.23 -25.16 36.24
CA ALA A 28 -1.34 -25.75 35.49
C ALA A 28 -2.20 -24.68 34.76
N ALA A 29 -2.46 -23.53 35.40
CA ALA A 29 -3.18 -22.42 34.78
C ALA A 29 -2.39 -21.75 33.63
N ARG A 30 -1.06 -21.66 33.74
CA ARG A 30 -0.20 -21.19 32.63
C ARG A 30 -0.09 -22.20 31.51
N ASP A 31 -0.10 -23.49 31.84
CA ASP A 31 -0.08 -24.55 30.84
C ASP A 31 -1.34 -24.53 29.95
N ASP A 32 -2.50 -24.23 30.54
CA ASP A 32 -3.76 -24.06 29.82
C ASP A 32 -3.76 -22.81 28.89
N GLU A 33 -3.05 -21.74 29.27
CA GLU A 33 -2.98 -20.50 28.49
C GLU A 33 -2.22 -20.67 27.16
N TYR A 34 -1.12 -21.42 27.14
CA TYR A 34 -0.38 -21.70 25.90
C TYR A 34 -1.20 -22.53 24.91
N ASP A 35 -1.95 -23.51 25.41
CA ASP A 35 -2.82 -24.34 24.58
C ASP A 35 -4.00 -23.53 24.03
N THR A 36 -4.57 -22.64 24.86
CA THR A 36 -5.59 -21.66 24.44
C THR A 36 -5.08 -20.76 23.30
N LEU A 37 -3.88 -20.20 23.44
CA LEU A 37 -3.28 -19.35 22.40
C LEU A 37 -2.96 -20.14 21.12
N ARG A 38 -2.50 -21.40 21.23
CA ARG A 38 -2.31 -22.28 20.07
C ARG A 38 -3.63 -22.50 19.32
N LEU A 39 -4.70 -22.86 20.03
CA LEU A 39 -6.01 -23.09 19.41
C LEU A 39 -6.57 -21.82 18.76
N ARG A 40 -6.42 -20.66 19.42
CA ARG A 40 -6.79 -19.37 18.84
C ARG A 40 -5.99 -19.04 17.57
N TRP A 41 -4.69 -19.37 17.53
CA TRP A 41 -3.90 -19.23 16.31
C TRP A 41 -4.47 -20.07 15.17
N LEU A 42 -4.85 -21.32 15.44
CA LEU A 42 -5.46 -22.20 14.45
C LEU A 42 -6.80 -21.67 13.96
N GLU A 43 -7.63 -21.09 14.83
CA GLU A 43 -8.87 -20.42 14.42
C GLU A 43 -8.60 -19.22 13.48
N ILE A 44 -7.58 -18.40 13.79
CA ILE A 44 -7.18 -17.27 12.93
C ILE A 44 -6.69 -17.78 11.55
N ALA A 45 -5.87 -18.82 11.54
CA ALA A 45 -5.21 -19.35 10.34
C ALA A 45 -6.13 -20.21 9.46
N LEU A 46 -6.94 -21.08 10.07
CA LEU A 46 -7.78 -22.08 9.39
C LEU A 46 -9.26 -21.68 9.36
N GLY A 47 -9.67 -20.65 10.10
CA GLY A 47 -11.06 -20.21 10.20
C GLY A 47 -11.89 -21.04 11.17
N ALA A 48 -13.02 -20.46 11.58
CA ALA A 48 -14.07 -21.13 12.33
C ALA A 48 -15.45 -20.64 11.85
N GLY A 49 -16.51 -21.36 12.23
CA GLY A 49 -17.89 -20.94 12.00
C GLY A 49 -18.36 -20.96 10.53
N TYR A 50 -17.70 -21.74 9.67
CA TYR A 50 -18.13 -21.99 8.29
C TYR A 50 -18.60 -23.45 8.13
N ASP A 51 -19.50 -23.70 7.18
CA ASP A 51 -19.90 -25.04 6.78
C ASP A 51 -18.95 -25.57 5.68
N PRO A 52 -18.14 -26.61 5.93
CA PRO A 52 -17.22 -27.17 4.94
C PRO A 52 -17.89 -27.68 3.66
N ALA A 53 -19.19 -28.01 3.71
CA ALA A 53 -19.93 -28.52 2.55
C ALA A 53 -20.51 -27.41 1.65
N THR A 54 -20.44 -26.15 2.08
CA THR A 54 -21.01 -25.01 1.35
C THR A 54 -19.95 -24.31 0.49
N GLU A 55 -20.33 -23.84 -0.70
CA GLU A 55 -19.43 -23.04 -1.55
C GLU A 55 -19.21 -21.63 -0.96
N PRO A 56 -18.01 -21.04 -1.09
CA PRO A 56 -16.83 -21.55 -1.81
C PRO A 56 -15.88 -22.41 -0.94
N TYR A 57 -16.26 -22.75 0.28
CA TYR A 57 -15.42 -23.52 1.21
C TYR A 57 -15.18 -24.94 0.69
N ALA A 58 -16.24 -25.60 0.20
CA ALA A 58 -16.16 -26.95 -0.36
C ALA A 58 -15.13 -27.05 -1.49
N ALA A 59 -15.21 -26.18 -2.50
CA ALA A 59 -14.23 -26.14 -3.58
C ALA A 59 -12.81 -25.86 -3.07
N ARG A 60 -12.65 -24.93 -2.11
CA ARG A 60 -11.34 -24.58 -1.55
C ARG A 60 -10.68 -25.75 -0.82
N LEU A 61 -11.46 -26.50 -0.05
CA LEU A 61 -10.99 -27.65 0.72
C LEU A 61 -10.63 -28.80 -0.22
N ALA A 62 -11.48 -29.06 -1.24
CA ALA A 62 -11.20 -30.04 -2.27
C ALA A 62 -9.89 -29.75 -3.03
N GLU A 63 -9.70 -28.51 -3.48
CA GLU A 63 -8.46 -28.05 -4.14
C GLU A 63 -7.24 -28.23 -3.23
N THR A 64 -7.37 -27.87 -1.95
CA THR A 64 -6.29 -28.06 -0.95
C THR A 64 -5.90 -29.54 -0.83
N GLY A 65 -6.88 -30.44 -0.83
CA GLY A 65 -6.65 -31.89 -0.86
C GLY A 65 -5.98 -32.39 -2.13
N GLU A 66 -6.39 -31.87 -3.30
CA GLU A 66 -5.78 -32.20 -4.60
C GLU A 66 -4.31 -31.80 -4.66
N LEU A 67 -4.01 -30.55 -4.27
CA LEU A 67 -2.63 -30.04 -4.17
C LEU A 67 -1.80 -30.88 -3.21
N ALA A 68 -2.33 -31.19 -2.02
CA ALA A 68 -1.63 -32.01 -1.04
C ALA A 68 -1.30 -33.42 -1.57
N ARG A 69 -2.23 -34.07 -2.28
CA ARG A 69 -1.97 -35.37 -2.93
C ARG A 69 -0.90 -35.25 -4.00
N GLY A 70 -0.93 -34.21 -4.83
CA GLY A 70 0.10 -33.94 -5.84
C GLY A 70 1.48 -33.69 -5.23
N PHE A 71 1.56 -32.89 -4.17
CA PHE A 71 2.82 -32.64 -3.46
C PHE A 71 3.34 -33.90 -2.78
N ARG A 72 2.48 -34.69 -2.14
CA ARG A 72 2.86 -35.98 -1.52
C ARG A 72 3.46 -36.93 -2.55
N GLN A 73 2.85 -37.06 -3.73
CA GLN A 73 3.33 -37.93 -4.81
C GLN A 73 4.70 -37.51 -5.36
N THR A 74 4.98 -36.21 -5.39
CA THR A 74 6.20 -35.65 -5.99
C THR A 74 7.29 -35.33 -4.98
N MET A 75 7.03 -35.51 -3.68
CA MET A 75 8.01 -35.26 -2.62
C MET A 75 9.15 -36.27 -2.72
N ALA A 76 10.36 -35.77 -2.92
CA ALA A 76 11.56 -36.57 -3.14
C ALA A 76 12.71 -35.98 -2.33
N PRO A 77 12.85 -36.37 -1.05
CA PRO A 77 13.93 -35.87 -0.19
C PRO A 77 15.32 -36.22 -0.75
N THR A 78 16.17 -35.22 -0.95
CA THR A 78 17.57 -35.36 -1.38
C THR A 78 18.49 -34.50 -0.50
N ALA A 79 19.80 -34.59 -0.67
CA ALA A 79 20.72 -33.73 0.07
C ALA A 79 20.53 -32.22 -0.19
N THR A 80 19.86 -31.83 -1.29
CA THR A 80 19.79 -30.44 -1.75
C THR A 80 18.37 -29.96 -2.07
N SER A 81 17.34 -30.79 -1.89
CA SER A 81 15.95 -30.42 -2.13
C SER A 81 14.96 -31.37 -1.43
N LEU A 82 13.74 -30.88 -1.15
CA LEU A 82 12.60 -31.73 -0.75
C LEU A 82 11.65 -32.02 -1.92
N TRP A 83 11.58 -31.12 -2.89
CA TRP A 83 10.86 -31.30 -4.15
C TRP A 83 11.77 -31.07 -5.36
N PRO A 84 11.61 -31.84 -6.45
CA PRO A 84 12.31 -31.60 -7.71
C PRO A 84 12.06 -30.18 -8.23
N GLY A 85 13.10 -29.54 -8.78
CA GLY A 85 13.03 -28.18 -9.31
C GLY A 85 13.11 -27.06 -8.27
N HIS A 86 13.13 -27.39 -6.98
CA HIS A 86 13.22 -26.42 -5.88
C HIS A 86 14.43 -26.72 -4.97
N PRO A 87 15.67 -26.43 -5.44
CA PRO A 87 16.87 -26.63 -4.63
C PRO A 87 16.90 -25.69 -3.43
N TYR A 88 17.58 -26.09 -2.35
CA TYR A 88 17.75 -25.25 -1.16
C TYR A 88 18.61 -24.00 -1.40
N ASP A 89 19.46 -24.01 -2.45
CA ASP A 89 20.16 -22.82 -2.94
C ASP A 89 19.68 -22.51 -4.37
N PRO A 90 18.99 -21.36 -4.60
CA PRO A 90 18.72 -20.28 -3.65
C PRO A 90 17.70 -20.65 -2.54
N PRO A 91 17.75 -19.97 -1.37
CA PRO A 91 16.95 -20.31 -0.18
C PRO A 91 15.43 -20.22 -0.37
N THR A 92 14.96 -19.67 -1.48
CA THR A 92 13.55 -19.74 -1.91
C THR A 92 13.02 -21.17 -1.97
N GLY A 93 13.86 -22.17 -2.28
CA GLY A 93 13.42 -23.57 -2.28
C GLY A 93 13.14 -24.13 -0.89
N ILE A 94 13.73 -23.57 0.16
CA ILE A 94 13.44 -23.93 1.55
C ILE A 94 12.04 -23.44 1.91
N THR A 95 11.74 -22.17 1.64
CA THR A 95 10.40 -21.59 1.87
C THR A 95 9.34 -22.29 1.02
N GLN A 96 9.63 -22.62 -0.24
CA GLN A 96 8.71 -23.41 -1.07
C GLN A 96 8.41 -24.78 -0.47
N SER A 97 9.43 -25.43 0.10
CA SER A 97 9.29 -26.73 0.76
C SER A 97 8.34 -26.63 1.97
N TYR A 98 8.53 -25.63 2.84
CA TYR A 98 7.60 -25.39 3.94
C TYR A 98 6.20 -24.98 3.48
N SER A 99 6.07 -24.25 2.37
CA SER A 99 4.76 -23.87 1.79
C SER A 99 3.96 -25.10 1.35
N ARG A 100 4.60 -26.07 0.70
CA ARG A 100 3.97 -27.33 0.31
C ARG A 100 3.64 -28.21 1.52
N LEU A 101 4.54 -28.29 2.51
CA LEU A 101 4.26 -28.98 3.78
C LEU A 101 3.08 -28.34 4.54
N TRP A 102 2.94 -27.02 4.48
CA TRP A 102 1.79 -26.33 5.05
C TRP A 102 0.50 -26.69 4.32
N THR A 103 0.48 -26.69 2.99
CA THR A 103 -0.68 -27.17 2.21
C THR A 103 -1.05 -28.62 2.56
N MET A 104 -0.05 -29.50 2.68
CA MET A 104 -0.26 -30.88 3.12
C MET A 104 -0.83 -30.96 4.54
N THR A 105 -0.36 -30.11 5.45
CA THR A 105 -0.86 -30.02 6.83
C THR A 105 -2.30 -29.55 6.86
N GLN A 106 -2.66 -28.52 6.08
CA GLN A 106 -4.03 -28.04 5.94
C GLN A 106 -4.96 -29.16 5.44
N ALA A 107 -4.52 -29.92 4.41
CA ALA A 107 -5.29 -31.07 3.93
C ALA A 107 -5.49 -32.14 5.00
N TYR A 108 -4.51 -32.35 5.89
CA TYR A 108 -4.61 -33.32 6.98
C TYR A 108 -5.57 -32.87 8.10
N VAL A 109 -5.57 -31.59 8.47
CA VAL A 109 -6.31 -31.10 9.64
C VAL A 109 -7.72 -30.55 9.33
N GLN A 110 -8.03 -30.23 8.07
CA GLN A 110 -9.32 -29.66 7.70
C GLN A 110 -10.27 -30.71 7.14
N GLU A 111 -11.54 -30.63 7.51
CA GLU A 111 -12.62 -31.43 6.94
C GLU A 111 -12.83 -31.13 5.45
N GLY A 112 -13.39 -32.08 4.70
CA GLY A 112 -13.77 -31.88 3.29
C GLY A 112 -12.63 -31.88 2.27
N THR A 113 -11.39 -32.14 2.69
CA THR A 113 -10.21 -32.18 1.80
C THR A 113 -10.05 -33.53 1.08
N GLY A 114 -10.76 -34.56 1.57
CA GLY A 114 -10.54 -35.95 1.15
C GLY A 114 -9.21 -36.53 1.64
N SER A 115 -8.52 -35.86 2.58
CA SER A 115 -7.29 -36.36 3.22
C SER A 115 -7.24 -36.06 4.72
N THR A 116 -8.37 -35.67 5.30
CA THR A 116 -8.54 -35.39 6.73
C THR A 116 -8.16 -36.62 7.56
N GLY A 117 -7.21 -36.47 8.47
CA GLY A 117 -6.76 -37.55 9.34
C GLY A 117 -5.98 -38.68 8.66
N ASP A 118 -5.58 -38.56 7.38
CA ASP A 118 -4.85 -39.61 6.65
C ASP A 118 -3.46 -39.86 7.30
N ALA A 119 -3.27 -41.07 7.85
CA ALA A 119 -2.05 -41.46 8.56
C ALA A 119 -0.80 -41.51 7.65
N GLY A 120 -0.99 -41.81 6.36
CA GLY A 120 0.10 -41.82 5.38
C GLY A 120 0.55 -40.40 5.04
N LEU A 121 -0.39 -39.47 4.84
CA LEU A 121 -0.11 -38.05 4.63
C LEU A 121 0.61 -37.46 5.84
N ARG A 122 0.13 -37.74 7.05
CA ARG A 122 0.80 -37.39 8.31
C ARG A 122 2.25 -37.87 8.34
N THR A 123 2.48 -39.14 8.03
CA THR A 123 3.83 -39.73 8.00
C THR A 123 4.76 -39.00 7.02
N ASP A 124 4.25 -38.65 5.84
CA ASP A 124 5.02 -37.92 4.84
C ASP A 124 5.31 -36.47 5.25
N ILE A 125 4.37 -35.77 5.88
CA ILE A 125 4.60 -34.42 6.42
C ILE A 125 5.73 -34.45 7.46
N LEU A 126 5.65 -35.38 8.42
CA LEU A 126 6.67 -35.53 9.46
C LEU A 126 8.05 -35.87 8.87
N ARG A 127 8.09 -36.77 7.88
CA ARG A 127 9.32 -37.09 7.14
C ARG A 127 9.92 -35.86 6.45
N GLY A 128 9.09 -35.01 5.85
CA GLY A 128 9.54 -33.77 5.23
C GLY A 128 10.10 -32.76 6.23
N LEU A 129 9.44 -32.58 7.38
CA LEU A 129 9.92 -31.73 8.47
C LEU A 129 11.26 -32.21 9.04
N ASP A 130 11.36 -33.50 9.35
CA ASP A 130 12.58 -34.12 9.87
C ASP A 130 13.73 -34.00 8.86
N HIS A 131 13.43 -34.15 7.57
CA HIS A 131 14.41 -33.99 6.50
C HIS A 131 14.94 -32.55 6.41
N LEU A 132 14.07 -31.54 6.38
CA LEU A 132 14.49 -30.13 6.34
C LEU A 132 15.28 -29.75 7.60
N SER A 133 14.84 -30.23 8.77
CA SER A 133 15.56 -30.06 10.03
C SER A 133 16.94 -30.74 10.00
N ALA A 134 17.09 -31.91 9.40
CA ALA A 134 18.39 -32.59 9.34
C ALA A 134 19.34 -31.97 8.30
N THR A 135 18.82 -31.40 7.22
CA THR A 135 19.62 -31.02 6.04
C THR A 135 19.96 -29.53 5.95
N VAL A 136 19.01 -28.63 6.25
CA VAL A 136 19.18 -27.22 5.88
C VAL A 136 18.68 -26.22 6.93
N TYR A 137 17.49 -26.42 7.49
CA TYR A 137 16.88 -25.41 8.37
C TYR A 137 17.08 -25.77 9.85
N ASN A 138 18.33 -25.69 10.30
CA ASN A 138 18.74 -26.06 11.65
C ASN A 138 19.91 -25.20 12.17
N PRO A 139 20.23 -25.28 13.49
CA PRO A 139 21.24 -24.43 14.10
C PRO A 139 22.70 -24.62 13.62
N SER A 140 23.00 -25.69 12.88
CA SER A 140 24.34 -25.89 12.31
C SER A 140 24.55 -25.15 10.98
N THR A 141 23.47 -24.67 10.35
CA THR A 141 23.53 -24.00 9.06
C THR A 141 23.86 -22.52 9.20
N THR A 142 24.93 -22.08 8.53
CA THR A 142 25.18 -20.65 8.29
C THR A 142 24.33 -20.17 7.13
N ARG A 143 23.60 -19.07 7.34
CA ARG A 143 22.70 -18.48 6.34
C ARG A 143 23.44 -18.10 5.04
N TYR A 144 22.79 -18.33 3.90
CA TYR A 144 23.23 -17.90 2.57
C TYR A 144 22.07 -17.30 1.76
N GLY A 145 22.37 -16.56 0.70
CA GLY A 145 21.37 -15.95 -0.18
C GLY A 145 20.48 -14.91 0.53
N ASN A 146 19.22 -14.82 0.10
CA ASN A 146 18.27 -13.84 0.63
C ASN A 146 17.93 -14.12 2.10
N TRP A 147 18.21 -13.14 2.98
CA TRP A 147 17.97 -13.25 4.42
C TRP A 147 16.49 -13.50 4.78
N TRP A 148 15.58 -12.95 3.97
CA TRP A 148 14.13 -13.00 4.20
C TRP A 148 13.62 -14.44 4.25
N GLU A 149 14.15 -15.33 3.41
CA GLU A 149 13.73 -16.74 3.35
C GLU A 149 13.97 -17.46 4.69
N TRP A 150 15.07 -17.12 5.36
CA TRP A 150 15.49 -17.76 6.60
C TRP A 150 14.84 -17.16 7.84
N GLN A 151 14.52 -15.87 7.82
CA GLN A 151 14.06 -15.15 9.00
C GLN A 151 12.57 -14.83 8.97
N ILE A 152 11.91 -14.94 7.81
CA ILE A 152 10.49 -14.58 7.64
C ILE A 152 9.75 -15.71 6.91
N GLY A 153 10.17 -16.06 5.69
CA GLY A 153 9.46 -17.02 4.84
C GLY A 153 9.29 -18.40 5.48
N SER A 154 10.40 -19.10 5.69
CA SER A 154 10.44 -20.44 6.29
C SER A 154 9.93 -20.50 7.75
N PRO A 155 10.36 -19.65 8.69
CA PRO A 155 10.00 -19.81 10.11
C PRO A 155 8.51 -19.54 10.38
N ARG A 156 7.84 -18.67 9.63
CA ARG A 156 6.38 -18.49 9.77
C ARG A 156 5.63 -19.77 9.44
N LEU A 157 5.95 -20.38 8.31
CA LEU A 157 5.32 -21.63 7.86
C LEU A 157 5.66 -22.80 8.78
N LEU A 158 6.92 -22.90 9.24
CA LEU A 158 7.31 -23.90 10.23
C LEU A 158 6.48 -23.79 11.52
N MET A 159 6.29 -22.58 12.05
CA MET A 159 5.48 -22.37 13.25
C MET A 159 3.99 -22.68 13.02
N ASP A 160 3.44 -22.37 11.84
CA ASP A 160 2.05 -22.72 11.48
C ASP A 160 1.86 -24.24 11.44
N ILE A 161 2.80 -24.97 10.81
CA ILE A 161 2.78 -26.44 10.75
C ILE A 161 2.89 -27.04 12.16
N VAL A 162 3.83 -26.56 12.98
CA VAL A 162 4.02 -27.05 14.36
C VAL A 162 2.80 -26.77 15.22
N ALA A 163 2.13 -25.62 15.05
CA ALA A 163 0.89 -25.32 15.75
C ALA A 163 -0.23 -26.29 15.39
N ALA A 164 -0.41 -26.60 14.10
CA ALA A 164 -1.47 -27.47 13.61
C ALA A 164 -1.24 -28.94 13.95
N LEU A 165 0.03 -29.40 13.99
CA LEU A 165 0.42 -30.78 14.28
C LEU A 165 0.92 -30.98 15.70
N HIS A 166 0.67 -30.05 16.63
CA HIS A 166 1.29 -30.06 17.95
C HIS A 166 1.06 -31.37 18.73
N SER A 167 -0.13 -31.98 18.63
CA SER A 167 -0.44 -33.28 19.25
C SER A 167 0.21 -34.48 18.55
N GLU A 168 0.65 -34.30 17.30
CA GLU A 168 1.24 -35.35 16.46
C GLU A 168 2.77 -35.35 16.51
N LEU A 169 3.37 -34.26 16.96
CA LEU A 169 4.81 -34.07 17.06
C LEU A 169 5.36 -34.56 18.40
N SER A 170 6.54 -35.15 18.37
CA SER A 170 7.29 -35.43 19.60
C SER A 170 7.81 -34.13 20.23
N ALA A 171 8.04 -34.16 21.55
CA ALA A 171 8.67 -33.04 22.25
C ALA A 171 10.04 -32.64 21.64
N ALA A 172 10.79 -33.62 21.11
CA ALA A 172 12.06 -33.39 20.44
C ALA A 172 11.89 -32.61 19.11
N GLN A 173 10.85 -32.92 18.32
CA GLN A 173 10.56 -32.20 17.07
C GLN A 173 10.12 -30.75 17.34
N VAL A 174 9.27 -30.53 18.35
CA VAL A 174 8.86 -29.18 18.76
C VAL A 174 10.09 -28.39 19.24
N ALA A 175 10.96 -29.00 20.05
CA ALA A 175 12.20 -28.38 20.51
C ALA A 175 13.16 -28.06 19.35
N ALA A 176 13.30 -28.95 18.36
CA ALA A 176 14.14 -28.72 17.18
C ALA A 176 13.63 -27.55 16.33
N ALA A 177 12.31 -27.46 16.11
CA ALA A 177 11.70 -26.34 15.41
C ALA A 177 11.92 -25.02 16.15
N CYS A 178 11.74 -25.02 17.47
CA CYS A 178 12.02 -23.86 18.32
C CYS A 178 13.49 -23.42 18.26
N ALA A 179 14.42 -24.39 18.30
CA ALA A 179 15.86 -24.12 18.21
C ALA A 179 16.27 -23.55 16.85
N ALA A 180 15.66 -24.02 15.75
CA ALA A 180 15.89 -23.46 14.42
C ALA A 180 15.43 -21.99 14.35
N VAL A 181 14.25 -21.67 14.90
CA VAL A 181 13.77 -20.28 14.98
C VAL A 181 14.70 -19.41 15.83
N ASP A 182 15.17 -19.89 16.98
CA ASP A 182 16.11 -19.13 17.82
C ASP A 182 17.46 -18.87 17.13
N HIS A 183 17.91 -19.80 16.30
CA HIS A 183 19.16 -19.65 15.55
C HIS A 183 19.04 -18.60 14.44
N PHE A 184 17.98 -18.67 13.63
CA PHE A 184 17.82 -17.74 12.52
C PHE A 184 17.19 -16.40 12.94
N ILE A 185 16.44 -16.37 14.04
CA ILE A 185 15.84 -15.17 14.63
C ILE A 185 16.26 -15.06 16.11
N PRO A 186 17.54 -14.78 16.39
CA PRO A 186 17.99 -14.55 17.75
C PRO A 186 17.34 -13.28 18.32
N ASP A 187 17.26 -13.16 19.65
CA ASP A 187 16.64 -12.01 20.32
C ASP A 187 17.19 -10.66 19.85
N SER A 188 18.47 -10.61 19.46
CA SER A 188 19.12 -9.41 18.91
C SER A 188 18.40 -8.84 17.68
N MET A 189 17.73 -9.69 16.88
CA MET A 189 16.91 -9.25 15.75
C MET A 189 15.70 -8.42 16.15
N LEU A 190 15.24 -8.51 17.41
CA LEU A 190 14.07 -7.78 17.91
C LEU A 190 14.41 -6.62 18.85
N ARG A 191 15.66 -6.51 19.29
CA ARG A 191 16.11 -5.43 20.18
C ARG A 191 16.24 -4.10 19.44
N ASP A 192 17.00 -4.07 18.34
CA ASP A 192 17.28 -2.84 17.60
C ASP A 192 16.30 -2.64 16.45
N TYR A 193 15.60 -1.50 16.43
CA TYR A 193 14.68 -1.12 15.35
C TYR A 193 15.45 -0.48 14.19
N SER A 194 16.15 -1.30 13.42
CA SER A 194 17.01 -0.85 12.31
C SER A 194 17.25 -1.95 11.27
N GLY A 195 17.83 -1.58 10.13
CA GLY A 195 18.23 -2.52 9.09
C GLY A 195 17.05 -3.34 8.57
N THR A 196 17.14 -4.66 8.70
CA THR A 196 16.09 -5.59 8.26
C THR A 196 14.97 -5.78 9.29
N SER A 197 14.99 -5.08 10.42
CA SER A 197 14.04 -5.21 11.53
C SER A 197 13.25 -3.92 11.79
N THR A 198 12.63 -3.39 10.73
CA THR A 198 11.72 -2.23 10.73
C THR A 198 10.41 -2.57 10.05
N GLY A 199 9.37 -1.74 10.24
CA GLY A 199 8.09 -1.83 9.53
C GLY A 199 7.51 -3.24 9.47
N ALA A 200 7.13 -3.68 8.27
CA ALA A 200 6.54 -5.00 8.05
C ALA A 200 7.47 -6.16 8.44
N ASN A 201 8.78 -6.02 8.21
CA ASN A 201 9.76 -7.06 8.55
C ASN A 201 9.79 -7.29 10.07
N ARG A 202 9.72 -6.22 10.88
CA ARG A 202 9.65 -6.33 12.34
C ARG A 202 8.44 -7.16 12.77
N VAL A 203 7.27 -6.89 12.19
CA VAL A 203 6.03 -7.58 12.54
C VAL A 203 6.12 -9.07 12.18
N ASP A 204 6.69 -9.40 11.03
CA ASP A 204 6.90 -10.79 10.61
C ASP A 204 7.87 -11.56 11.52
N LEU A 205 8.97 -10.92 11.95
CA LEU A 205 9.89 -11.49 12.95
C LEU A 205 9.16 -11.73 14.28
N CYS A 206 8.36 -10.76 14.75
CA CYS A 206 7.55 -10.89 15.95
C CYS A 206 6.55 -12.05 15.85
N ARG A 207 5.94 -12.30 14.67
CA ARG A 207 5.01 -13.43 14.47
C ARG A 207 5.68 -14.76 14.75
N SER A 208 6.84 -15.02 14.14
CA SER A 208 7.56 -16.28 14.36
C SER A 208 8.02 -16.43 15.81
N VAL A 209 8.52 -15.36 16.44
CA VAL A 209 8.99 -15.43 17.84
C VAL A 209 7.84 -15.57 18.84
N ALA A 210 6.68 -14.94 18.60
CA ALA A 210 5.49 -15.11 19.42
C ALA A 210 4.99 -16.55 19.39
N LEU A 211 4.87 -17.15 18.20
CA LEU A 211 4.47 -18.55 18.06
C LEU A 211 5.51 -19.51 18.64
N ARG A 212 6.80 -19.25 18.43
CA ARG A 212 7.89 -20.01 19.08
C ARG A 212 7.82 -19.94 20.61
N GLY A 213 7.38 -18.81 21.16
CA GLY A 213 7.13 -18.63 22.58
C GLY A 213 5.94 -19.46 23.06
N ILE A 214 4.83 -19.43 22.33
CA ILE A 214 3.61 -20.19 22.65
C ILE A 214 3.86 -21.71 22.56
N LEU A 215 4.39 -22.18 21.43
CA LEU A 215 4.59 -23.60 21.14
C LEU A 215 5.73 -24.21 21.98
N GLY A 216 6.76 -23.41 22.27
CA GLY A 216 7.87 -23.80 23.14
C GLY A 216 7.63 -23.53 24.63
N ARG A 217 6.45 -22.99 25.01
CA ARG A 217 6.08 -22.61 26.39
C ARG A 217 7.13 -21.71 27.06
N ALA A 218 7.64 -20.75 26.30
CA ALA A 218 8.71 -19.81 26.64
C ALA A 218 8.12 -18.40 26.80
N PRO A 219 7.66 -18.02 28.02
CA PRO A 219 6.94 -16.77 28.27
C PRO A 219 7.73 -15.51 27.89
N GLU A 220 9.05 -15.56 28.02
CA GLU A 220 9.98 -14.48 27.67
C GLU A 220 10.03 -14.21 26.17
N LYS A 221 9.84 -15.23 25.32
CA LYS A 221 9.81 -15.08 23.86
C LYS A 221 8.52 -14.39 23.41
N THR A 222 7.37 -14.80 23.96
CA THR A 222 6.08 -14.14 23.68
C THR A 222 6.06 -12.70 24.18
N ALA A 223 6.62 -12.44 25.36
CA ALA A 223 6.79 -11.07 25.88
C ALA A 223 7.71 -10.22 25.00
N LEU A 224 8.87 -10.76 24.59
CA LEU A 224 9.80 -10.08 23.68
C LEU A 224 9.11 -9.72 22.36
N ALA A 225 8.38 -10.66 21.76
CA ALA A 225 7.66 -10.41 20.51
C ALA A 225 6.60 -9.31 20.66
N ARG A 226 5.80 -9.35 21.73
CA ARG A 226 4.82 -8.29 22.06
C ARG A 226 5.50 -6.92 22.17
N ASP A 227 6.55 -6.83 23.00
CA ASP A 227 7.21 -5.55 23.30
C ASP A 227 7.92 -4.99 22.06
N ALA A 228 8.48 -5.88 21.23
CA ALA A 228 9.17 -5.52 19.99
C ALA A 228 8.25 -4.99 18.88
N LEU A 229 6.91 -5.05 19.04
CA LEU A 229 5.96 -4.37 18.17
C LEU A 229 5.87 -2.87 18.45
N SER A 230 6.11 -2.44 19.69
CA SER A 230 5.91 -1.04 20.13
C SER A 230 6.62 0.01 19.25
N PRO A 231 7.85 -0.22 18.76
CA PRO A 231 8.52 0.72 17.85
C PRO A 231 7.90 0.83 16.45
N VAL A 232 7.00 -0.08 16.05
CA VAL A 232 6.30 -0.05 14.76
C VAL A 232 5.16 0.97 14.74
N PHE A 233 4.57 1.26 15.90
CA PHE A 233 3.34 2.06 16.00
C PHE A 233 3.50 3.57 15.83
N PRO A 234 4.55 4.24 16.37
CA PRO A 234 4.68 5.68 16.27
C PRO A 234 4.75 6.15 14.82
N TYR A 235 4.16 7.31 14.54
CA TYR A 235 4.44 7.99 13.27
C TYR A 235 5.92 8.31 13.14
N VAL A 236 6.45 8.14 11.94
CA VAL A 236 7.79 8.56 11.56
C VAL A 236 7.74 9.86 10.76
N THR A 237 8.89 10.53 10.69
CA THR A 237 9.08 11.74 9.87
C THR A 237 10.13 11.55 8.77
N LYS A 238 10.76 10.37 8.72
CA LYS A 238 11.72 9.94 7.71
C LYS A 238 11.87 8.41 7.74
N GLY A 239 12.25 7.81 6.61
CA GLY A 239 12.48 6.37 6.51
C GLY A 239 11.20 5.54 6.60
N ASP A 240 11.34 4.30 7.05
CA ASP A 240 10.28 3.29 7.08
C ASP A 240 9.20 3.59 8.13
N GLY A 241 7.94 3.37 7.77
CA GLY A 241 6.80 3.41 8.69
C GLY A 241 5.63 4.26 8.21
N LEU A 242 4.66 4.41 9.10
CA LEU A 242 3.49 5.27 8.92
C LEU A 242 3.85 6.73 9.20
N TYR A 243 3.37 7.65 8.38
CA TYR A 243 3.47 9.09 8.59
C TYR A 243 2.13 9.66 9.00
N ALA A 244 2.14 10.80 9.67
CA ALA A 244 0.93 11.46 10.17
C ALA A 244 -0.06 11.87 9.05
N ASP A 245 0.40 12.02 7.80
CA ASP A 245 -0.46 12.31 6.64
C ASP A 245 -1.09 11.04 6.01
N GLY A 246 -0.81 9.87 6.58
CA GLY A 246 -1.24 8.56 6.08
C GLY A 246 -0.29 7.95 5.05
N SER A 247 0.85 8.57 4.75
CA SER A 247 1.86 7.94 3.91
C SER A 247 2.43 6.70 4.60
N PHE A 248 2.76 5.67 3.81
CA PHE A 248 3.51 4.52 4.29
C PHE A 248 4.73 4.30 3.39
N VAL A 249 5.91 4.31 4.00
CA VAL A 249 7.18 4.12 3.31
C VAL A 249 7.85 2.85 3.82
N GLN A 250 8.47 2.11 2.90
CA GLN A 250 9.36 1.00 3.22
C GLN A 250 10.60 1.09 2.31
N HIS A 251 11.69 0.44 2.72
CA HIS A 251 12.99 0.51 2.06
C HIS A 251 13.51 1.95 1.98
N THR A 252 13.24 2.69 3.05
CA THR A 252 13.61 4.08 3.33
C THR A 252 12.98 5.12 2.40
N TRP A 253 12.78 4.81 1.11
CA TRP A 253 12.50 5.78 0.05
C TRP A 253 11.35 5.40 -0.88
N VAL A 254 10.63 4.29 -0.64
CA VAL A 254 9.63 3.77 -1.59
C VAL A 254 8.24 3.87 -0.97
N ALA A 255 7.30 4.46 -1.71
CA ALA A 255 5.88 4.48 -1.34
C ALA A 255 5.31 3.06 -1.43
N TYR A 256 4.86 2.49 -0.30
CA TYR A 256 4.70 1.03 -0.19
C TYR A 256 3.45 0.55 0.54
N SER A 257 2.43 1.40 0.66
CA SER A 257 1.18 1.07 1.37
C SER A 257 0.54 -0.23 0.90
N GLY A 258 0.62 -0.56 -0.39
CA GLY A 258 -0.18 -1.62 -0.99
C GLY A 258 0.36 -3.05 -0.88
N THR A 259 1.62 -3.23 -0.47
CA THR A 259 2.16 -4.58 -0.22
C THR A 259 2.87 -4.68 1.12
N TYR A 260 3.94 -3.92 1.38
CA TYR A 260 4.56 -3.94 2.71
C TYR A 260 3.61 -3.38 3.78
N GLY A 261 2.80 -2.37 3.44
CA GLY A 261 1.73 -1.91 4.33
C GLY A 261 0.67 -2.98 4.59
N GLN A 262 0.32 -3.79 3.59
CA GLN A 262 -0.56 -4.95 3.75
C GLN A 262 0.05 -6.01 4.67
N VAL A 263 1.33 -6.35 4.51
CA VAL A 263 2.04 -7.32 5.36
C VAL A 263 2.07 -6.83 6.82
N LEU A 264 2.30 -5.53 7.02
CA LEU A 264 2.25 -4.93 8.35
C LEU A 264 0.85 -5.05 8.98
N LEU A 265 -0.22 -4.72 8.24
CA LEU A 265 -1.58 -4.83 8.76
C LEU A 265 -2.01 -6.27 9.03
N ASP A 266 -1.70 -7.21 8.13
CA ASP A 266 -2.01 -8.64 8.33
C ASP A 266 -1.30 -9.17 9.57
N GLY A 267 0.01 -8.93 9.69
CA GLY A 267 0.79 -9.40 10.83
C GLY A 267 0.34 -8.79 12.16
N LEU A 268 0.03 -7.48 12.19
CA LEU A 268 -0.49 -6.83 13.39
C LEU A 268 -1.91 -7.29 13.73
N GLY A 269 -2.79 -7.44 12.74
CA GLY A 269 -4.14 -7.98 12.94
C GLY A 269 -4.11 -9.38 13.54
N ARG A 270 -3.25 -10.26 13.00
CA ARG A 270 -3.01 -11.61 13.54
C ARG A 270 -2.52 -11.58 14.98
N LEU A 271 -1.50 -10.78 15.28
CA LEU A 271 -0.91 -10.71 16.62
C LEU A 271 -1.83 -10.04 17.64
N PHE A 272 -2.60 -9.02 17.25
CA PHE A 272 -3.58 -8.38 18.12
C PHE A 272 -4.72 -9.36 18.44
N ALA A 273 -5.26 -10.06 17.43
CA ALA A 273 -6.29 -11.07 17.63
C ALA A 273 -5.77 -12.25 18.48
N LEU A 274 -4.55 -12.72 18.21
CA LEU A 274 -3.93 -13.82 18.95
C LEU A 274 -3.76 -13.47 20.44
N LEU A 275 -3.20 -12.29 20.74
CA LEU A 275 -2.76 -11.96 22.10
C LEU A 275 -3.86 -11.31 22.96
N ALA A 276 -4.98 -10.87 22.37
CA ALA A 276 -6.08 -10.21 23.09
C ALA A 276 -6.60 -11.03 24.29
N GLY A 277 -6.72 -10.42 25.47
CA GLY A 277 -7.20 -11.07 26.68
C GLY A 277 -6.24 -12.10 27.29
N SER A 278 -5.03 -12.26 26.76
CA SER A 278 -3.97 -13.08 27.36
C SER A 278 -3.02 -12.26 28.23
N THR A 279 -2.16 -12.94 28.98
CA THR A 279 -1.04 -12.35 29.73
C THR A 279 -0.12 -11.48 28.85
N TRP A 280 -0.09 -11.73 27.53
CA TRP A 280 0.75 -11.00 26.57
C TRP A 280 -0.04 -10.08 25.63
N GLU A 281 -1.25 -9.65 26.02
CA GLU A 281 -2.01 -8.66 25.25
C GLU A 281 -1.18 -7.40 24.93
N VAL A 282 -1.32 -6.90 23.69
CA VAL A 282 -0.70 -5.64 23.27
C VAL A 282 -1.45 -4.47 23.89
N THR A 283 -0.84 -3.85 24.90
CA THR A 283 -1.44 -2.76 25.70
C THR A 283 -0.84 -1.39 25.42
N ASP A 284 0.16 -1.27 24.55
CA ASP A 284 0.69 0.04 24.13
C ASP A 284 -0.43 0.85 23.45
N ALA A 285 -0.76 2.01 24.03
CA ALA A 285 -1.80 2.91 23.54
C ALA A 285 -1.55 3.39 22.11
N LYS A 286 -0.29 3.40 21.64
CA LYS A 286 0.05 3.77 20.27
C LYS A 286 -0.45 2.78 19.22
N ARG A 287 -0.92 1.59 19.61
CA ARG A 287 -1.63 0.68 18.70
C ARG A 287 -2.81 1.38 17.99
N GLN A 288 -3.39 2.41 18.61
CA GLN A 288 -4.45 3.22 18.00
C GLN A 288 -4.01 3.88 16.69
N ILE A 289 -2.73 4.26 16.55
CA ILE A 289 -2.19 4.82 15.29
C ILE A 289 -2.34 3.82 14.13
N VAL A 290 -2.15 2.52 14.41
CA VAL A 290 -2.35 1.45 13.42
C VAL A 290 -3.83 1.30 13.08
N LEU A 291 -4.73 1.38 14.07
CA LEU A 291 -6.18 1.32 13.82
C LEU A 291 -6.63 2.52 12.98
N ASP A 292 -6.21 3.74 13.35
CA ASP A 292 -6.52 4.98 12.61
C ASP A 292 -6.00 4.94 11.17
N SER A 293 -4.90 4.22 10.92
CA SER A 293 -4.31 4.10 9.59
C SER A 293 -5.21 3.36 8.59
N VAL A 294 -6.15 2.51 9.03
CA VAL A 294 -7.11 1.84 8.13
C VAL A 294 -7.84 2.87 7.28
N GLU A 295 -8.42 3.90 7.91
CA GLU A 295 -9.17 4.96 7.22
C GLU A 295 -8.24 6.08 6.72
N GLY A 296 -7.14 6.37 7.43
CA GLY A 296 -6.24 7.49 7.14
C GLY A 296 -5.15 7.22 6.10
N ALA A 297 -4.72 5.97 5.94
CA ALA A 297 -3.60 5.56 5.10
C ALA A 297 -4.01 4.60 3.98
N TYR A 298 -4.81 3.56 4.30
CA TYR A 298 -5.05 2.45 3.39
C TYR A 298 -6.32 2.59 2.56
N ALA A 299 -7.48 2.82 3.20
CA ALA A 299 -8.77 2.94 2.50
C ALA A 299 -8.77 3.96 1.35
N PRO A 300 -8.10 5.14 1.45
CA PRO A 300 -8.07 6.07 0.34
C PRO A 300 -7.32 5.57 -0.90
N LEU A 301 -6.53 4.50 -0.80
CA LEU A 301 -5.78 3.90 -1.91
C LEU A 301 -6.48 2.65 -2.47
N ILE A 302 -7.60 2.22 -1.88
CA ILE A 302 -8.42 1.12 -2.37
C ILE A 302 -9.55 1.68 -3.23
N HIS A 303 -9.70 1.20 -4.45
CA HIS A 303 -10.77 1.58 -5.36
C HIS A 303 -11.48 0.33 -5.88
N ASP A 304 -12.73 0.11 -5.52
CA ASP A 304 -13.54 -1.01 -6.04
C ASP A 304 -12.81 -2.37 -5.98
N GLY A 305 -12.08 -2.61 -4.88
CA GLY A 305 -11.33 -3.84 -4.62
C GLY A 305 -9.83 -3.78 -4.95
N LEU A 306 -9.38 -2.87 -5.82
CA LEU A 306 -7.96 -2.75 -6.19
C LEU A 306 -7.17 -1.84 -5.25
N MET A 307 -5.91 -2.17 -5.02
CA MET A 307 -4.92 -1.28 -4.41
C MET A 307 -4.09 -0.60 -5.49
N MET A 308 -4.13 0.73 -5.54
CA MET A 308 -3.49 1.51 -6.61
C MET A 308 -2.01 1.16 -6.78
N ASP A 309 -1.58 0.91 -8.02
CA ASP A 309 -0.22 0.42 -8.29
C ASP A 309 0.91 1.39 -7.94
N SER A 310 0.62 2.69 -7.78
CA SER A 310 1.62 3.68 -7.37
C SER A 310 2.24 3.42 -5.99
N VAL A 311 1.60 2.55 -5.17
CA VAL A 311 2.04 2.17 -3.83
C VAL A 311 2.31 0.67 -3.68
N ASN A 312 2.41 -0.05 -4.81
CA ASN A 312 2.77 -1.47 -4.85
C ASN A 312 4.28 -1.72 -5.12
N GLY A 313 5.05 -0.65 -5.37
CA GLY A 313 6.50 -0.73 -5.58
C GLY A 313 6.88 -1.68 -6.72
N ARG A 314 7.88 -2.54 -6.51
CA ARG A 314 8.29 -3.52 -7.53
C ARG A 314 7.26 -4.64 -7.78
N ALA A 315 6.25 -4.78 -6.92
CA ALA A 315 5.27 -5.87 -7.03
C ALA A 315 4.38 -5.77 -8.28
N ILE A 316 4.30 -4.58 -8.90
CA ILE A 316 3.59 -4.36 -10.17
C ILE A 316 4.08 -5.26 -11.30
N SER A 317 5.29 -5.82 -11.19
CA SER A 317 5.87 -6.68 -12.23
C SER A 317 5.62 -8.18 -12.00
N ARG A 318 4.92 -8.58 -10.94
CA ARG A 318 4.81 -9.99 -10.54
C ARG A 318 3.93 -10.82 -11.46
N GLY A 319 2.69 -10.42 -11.70
CA GLY A 319 1.73 -11.20 -12.48
C GLY A 319 1.68 -12.67 -12.05
N TYR A 320 1.81 -13.57 -13.03
CA TYR A 320 1.91 -15.00 -12.77
C TYR A 320 3.33 -15.39 -12.34
N LEU A 321 3.50 -15.78 -11.08
CA LEU A 321 4.76 -16.28 -10.53
C LEU A 321 4.95 -17.76 -10.85
N ARG A 322 6.18 -18.19 -11.18
CA ARG A 322 6.47 -19.61 -11.47
C ARG A 322 6.34 -20.53 -10.26
N SER A 323 6.53 -19.99 -9.06
CA SER A 323 6.44 -20.73 -7.79
C SER A 323 5.02 -20.79 -7.21
N ASP A 324 4.05 -20.11 -7.83
CA ASP A 324 2.68 -20.13 -7.36
C ASP A 324 1.93 -21.33 -7.92
N ASP A 325 1.81 -22.37 -7.09
CA ASP A 325 1.16 -23.63 -7.44
C ASP A 325 -0.33 -23.46 -7.82
N ARG A 326 -0.98 -22.34 -7.42
CA ARG A 326 -2.37 -21.99 -7.80
C ARG A 326 -2.49 -21.14 -9.07
N HIS A 327 -1.38 -20.71 -9.64
CA HIS A 327 -1.34 -19.91 -10.87
C HIS A 327 -2.25 -18.67 -10.85
N ILE A 328 -2.12 -17.84 -9.80
CA ILE A 328 -2.93 -16.64 -9.58
C ILE A 328 -2.13 -15.40 -9.99
N MET A 329 -2.72 -14.56 -10.83
CA MET A 329 -2.09 -13.32 -11.28
C MET A 329 -2.01 -12.31 -10.13
N ARG A 330 -0.81 -11.81 -9.82
CA ARG A 330 -0.62 -10.63 -8.98
C ARG A 330 -0.93 -9.38 -9.79
N SER A 331 -1.77 -8.53 -9.22
CA SER A 331 -2.27 -7.29 -9.79
C SER A 331 -2.64 -6.32 -8.67
N ASP A 332 -2.98 -5.09 -9.03
CA ASP A 332 -3.65 -4.12 -8.17
C ASP A 332 -4.83 -4.73 -7.39
N HIS A 333 -5.70 -5.49 -8.06
CA HIS A 333 -6.80 -6.23 -7.42
C HIS A 333 -6.31 -7.30 -6.43
N PHE A 334 -5.35 -8.16 -6.83
CA PHE A 334 -4.80 -9.17 -5.90
C PHE A 334 -4.26 -8.53 -4.61
N HIS A 335 -3.58 -7.39 -4.75
CA HIS A 335 -3.03 -6.64 -3.62
C HIS A 335 -4.11 -5.98 -2.78
N GLY A 336 -5.14 -5.40 -3.41
CA GLY A 336 -6.29 -4.81 -2.72
C GLY A 336 -7.10 -5.85 -1.95
N GLN A 337 -7.37 -7.02 -2.54
CA GLN A 337 -8.02 -8.13 -1.87
C GLN A 337 -7.25 -8.55 -0.60
N ALA A 338 -5.93 -8.74 -0.69
CA ALA A 338 -5.10 -9.10 0.47
C ALA A 338 -5.13 -8.02 1.58
N LEU A 339 -5.23 -6.74 1.22
CA LEU A 339 -5.36 -5.63 2.14
C LEU A 339 -6.75 -5.58 2.79
N ILE A 340 -7.81 -5.84 2.03
CA ILE A 340 -9.20 -5.91 2.52
C ILE A 340 -9.36 -7.06 3.52
N ALA A 341 -8.77 -8.23 3.24
CA ALA A 341 -8.74 -9.35 4.18
C ALA A 341 -7.99 -9.00 5.47
N ALA A 342 -6.86 -8.28 5.38
CA ALA A 342 -6.12 -7.81 6.55
C ALA A 342 -6.94 -6.82 7.41
N ILE A 343 -7.70 -5.92 6.77
CA ILE A 343 -8.61 -4.99 7.47
C ILE A 343 -9.71 -5.77 8.21
N ALA A 344 -10.34 -6.75 7.54
CA ALA A 344 -11.38 -7.59 8.16
C ALA A 344 -10.85 -8.38 9.37
N LEU A 345 -9.60 -8.84 9.33
CA LEU A 345 -8.95 -9.48 10.48
C LEU A 345 -8.65 -8.48 11.61
N LEU A 346 -8.03 -7.34 11.29
CA LEU A 346 -7.71 -6.30 12.28
C LEU A 346 -8.95 -5.78 13.00
N ALA A 347 -10.10 -5.76 12.32
CA ALA A 347 -11.39 -5.34 12.88
C ALA A 347 -11.83 -6.15 14.12
N GLN A 348 -11.31 -7.37 14.30
CA GLN A 348 -11.55 -8.18 15.49
C GLN A 348 -10.90 -7.59 16.75
N GLY A 349 -9.78 -6.87 16.60
CA GLY A 349 -9.07 -6.19 17.68
C GLY A 349 -9.45 -4.71 17.87
N ALA A 350 -10.35 -4.18 17.04
CA ALA A 350 -10.79 -2.79 17.05
C ALA A 350 -12.02 -2.56 17.94
N SER A 351 -12.33 -1.29 18.24
CA SER A 351 -13.57 -0.90 18.91
C SER A 351 -14.81 -1.23 18.06
N ALA A 352 -15.98 -1.28 18.69
CA ALA A 352 -17.23 -1.54 17.96
C ALA A 352 -17.50 -0.51 16.85
N ALA A 353 -17.23 0.77 17.13
CA ALA A 353 -17.46 1.86 16.18
C ALA A 353 -16.49 1.82 14.99
N GLU A 354 -15.21 1.47 15.21
CA GLU A 354 -14.25 1.28 14.13
C GLU A 354 -14.62 0.07 13.28
N ARG A 355 -14.95 -1.05 13.93
CA ARG A 355 -15.36 -2.29 13.24
C ARG A 355 -16.55 -2.07 12.33
N GLU A 356 -17.57 -1.35 12.78
CA GLU A 356 -18.75 -1.03 11.98
C GLU A 356 -18.38 -0.23 10.72
N ARG A 357 -17.56 0.83 10.86
CA ARG A 357 -17.10 1.62 9.69
C ARG A 357 -16.27 0.79 8.73
N TRP A 358 -15.36 -0.04 9.24
CA TRP A 358 -14.49 -0.85 8.40
C TRP A 358 -15.27 -1.96 7.69
N HIS A 359 -16.22 -2.61 8.37
CA HIS A 359 -17.12 -3.58 7.74
C HIS A 359 -17.95 -2.94 6.63
N ALA A 360 -18.43 -1.70 6.82
CA ALA A 360 -19.14 -0.97 5.78
C ALA A 360 -18.27 -0.74 4.54
N SER A 361 -17.02 -0.32 4.73
CA SER A 361 -16.06 -0.15 3.61
C SER A 361 -15.73 -1.48 2.93
N VAL A 362 -15.43 -2.53 3.71
CA VAL A 362 -15.15 -3.89 3.20
C VAL A 362 -16.33 -4.41 2.39
N LYS A 363 -17.57 -4.27 2.88
CA LYS A 363 -18.77 -4.68 2.15
C LYS A 363 -18.96 -3.88 0.86
N GLY A 364 -18.69 -2.56 0.89
CA GLY A 364 -18.68 -1.73 -0.31
C GLY A 364 -17.69 -2.21 -1.38
N TRP A 365 -16.46 -2.58 -1.00
CA TRP A 365 -15.49 -3.12 -1.96
C TRP A 365 -15.86 -4.52 -2.45
N ILE A 366 -16.43 -5.37 -1.59
CA ILE A 366 -16.96 -6.68 -1.98
C ILE A 366 -18.04 -6.54 -3.07
N GLU A 367 -18.94 -5.56 -2.94
CA GLU A 367 -20.02 -5.35 -3.89
C GLU A 367 -19.56 -4.76 -5.23
N ARG A 368 -18.49 -3.96 -5.24
CA ARG A 368 -18.03 -3.23 -6.43
C ARG A 368 -16.91 -3.91 -7.21
N ASP A 369 -16.13 -4.81 -6.58
CA ASP A 369 -15.09 -5.56 -7.30
C ASP A 369 -15.71 -6.61 -8.23
N THR A 370 -15.85 -6.23 -9.49
CA THR A 370 -16.35 -7.09 -10.58
C THR A 370 -15.23 -7.70 -11.43
N VAL A 371 -13.96 -7.36 -11.16
CA VAL A 371 -12.79 -7.87 -11.88
C VAL A 371 -12.35 -9.19 -11.26
N THR A 372 -12.24 -9.20 -9.94
CA THR A 372 -11.87 -10.38 -9.15
C THR A 372 -12.76 -10.48 -7.91
N PRO A 373 -13.90 -11.19 -7.98
CA PRO A 373 -14.86 -11.24 -6.87
C PRO A 373 -14.22 -11.70 -5.55
N LEU A 374 -14.25 -10.82 -4.54
CA LEU A 374 -13.57 -11.02 -3.25
C LEU A 374 -14.00 -12.30 -2.53
N LEU A 375 -15.31 -12.57 -2.53
CA LEU A 375 -15.91 -13.69 -1.81
C LEU A 375 -15.54 -15.07 -2.38
N THR A 376 -14.92 -15.12 -3.56
CA THR A 376 -14.45 -16.35 -4.22
C THR A 376 -13.00 -16.22 -4.69
N ALA A 377 -12.23 -15.27 -4.16
CA ALA A 377 -10.90 -14.99 -4.68
C ALA A 377 -9.96 -16.22 -4.52
N PRO A 378 -9.24 -16.63 -5.59
CA PRO A 378 -8.51 -17.90 -5.63
C PRO A 378 -7.33 -17.99 -4.66
N GLN A 379 -6.86 -16.89 -4.10
CA GLN A 379 -5.75 -16.88 -3.13
C GLN A 379 -6.19 -17.14 -1.69
N PHE A 380 -7.46 -16.90 -1.37
CA PHE A 380 -7.91 -16.99 0.02
C PHE A 380 -8.09 -18.44 0.46
N GLY A 381 -7.53 -18.76 1.62
CA GLY A 381 -7.93 -19.94 2.37
C GLY A 381 -9.31 -19.74 3.02
N VAL A 382 -9.88 -20.81 3.56
CA VAL A 382 -11.20 -20.79 4.18
C VAL A 382 -11.31 -19.81 5.36
N GLY A 383 -10.23 -19.52 6.08
CA GLY A 383 -10.24 -18.54 7.18
C GLY A 383 -10.50 -17.10 6.71
N ASP A 384 -9.87 -16.66 5.62
CA ASP A 384 -10.14 -15.35 5.04
C ASP A 384 -11.52 -15.30 4.40
N LEU A 385 -11.91 -16.36 3.69
CA LEU A 385 -13.25 -16.48 3.11
C LEU A 385 -14.33 -16.36 4.19
N ALA A 386 -14.21 -17.10 5.30
CA ALA A 386 -15.18 -17.08 6.38
C ALA A 386 -15.34 -15.68 6.99
N ARG A 387 -14.22 -14.98 7.21
CA ARG A 387 -14.25 -13.58 7.70
C ARG A 387 -14.94 -12.64 6.71
N LEU A 388 -14.61 -12.72 5.42
CA LEU A 388 -15.19 -11.85 4.40
C LEU A 388 -16.68 -12.14 4.17
N HIS A 389 -17.09 -13.42 4.16
CA HIS A 389 -18.50 -13.82 4.10
C HIS A 389 -19.28 -13.36 5.34
N ALA A 390 -18.67 -13.41 6.53
CA ALA A 390 -19.29 -12.88 7.75
C ALA A 390 -19.52 -11.36 7.67
N VAL A 391 -18.57 -10.60 7.09
CA VAL A 391 -18.74 -9.16 6.84
C VAL A 391 -19.85 -8.92 5.81
N ALA A 392 -19.83 -9.64 4.68
CA ALA A 392 -20.83 -9.50 3.63
C ALA A 392 -22.25 -9.83 4.11
N GLY A 393 -22.40 -10.88 4.92
CA GLY A 393 -23.67 -11.30 5.51
C GLY A 393 -24.12 -10.49 6.72
N SER A 394 -23.32 -9.51 7.17
CA SER A 394 -23.70 -8.64 8.30
C SER A 394 -24.77 -7.62 7.90
N ALA A 395 -25.48 -7.10 8.91
CA ALA A 395 -26.49 -6.05 8.76
C ALA A 395 -25.90 -4.65 8.47
N VAL A 396 -24.58 -4.50 8.40
CA VAL A 396 -23.92 -3.23 8.08
C VAL A 396 -24.20 -2.88 6.61
N GLU A 397 -24.53 -1.63 6.34
CA GLU A 397 -24.74 -1.12 4.98
C GLU A 397 -23.39 -0.96 4.25
N ALA A 398 -23.38 -1.24 2.95
CA ALA A 398 -22.19 -1.06 2.13
C ALA A 398 -21.88 0.45 1.96
N ALA A 399 -20.67 0.86 2.34
CA ALA A 399 -20.25 2.25 2.20
C ALA A 399 -19.74 2.54 0.78
N PRO A 400 -20.14 3.67 0.16
CA PRO A 400 -19.46 4.17 -1.03
C PRO A 400 -18.07 4.71 -0.65
N GLU A 401 -17.17 4.78 -1.64
CA GLU A 401 -15.93 5.53 -1.47
C GLU A 401 -16.22 7.04 -1.40
N PRO A 402 -15.63 7.76 -0.43
CA PRO A 402 -15.93 9.17 -0.25
C PRO A 402 -15.33 10.01 -1.38
N VAL A 403 -16.14 10.93 -1.93
CA VAL A 403 -15.67 12.01 -2.81
C VAL A 403 -14.70 12.89 -2.04
N GLY A 404 -13.55 13.18 -2.64
CA GLY A 404 -12.56 14.04 -2.02
C GLY A 404 -11.17 13.92 -2.61
N HIS A 405 -10.21 14.60 -2.00
CA HIS A 405 -8.80 14.55 -2.35
C HIS A 405 -7.94 14.23 -1.13
N ARG A 406 -7.12 13.18 -1.23
CA ARG A 406 -6.11 12.81 -0.23
C ARG A 406 -4.71 13.07 -0.78
N LEU A 407 -3.95 13.93 -0.10
CA LEU A 407 -2.55 14.21 -0.44
C LEU A 407 -1.64 13.51 0.57
N PHE A 408 -0.87 12.54 0.11
CA PHE A 408 0.13 11.81 0.87
C PHE A 408 1.50 12.40 0.56
N ALA A 409 1.77 13.58 1.11
CA ALA A 409 2.93 14.37 0.75
C ALA A 409 4.24 13.68 1.15
N ALA A 410 4.28 12.95 2.27
CA ALA A 410 5.49 12.27 2.72
C ALA A 410 5.95 11.15 1.78
N MET A 411 5.03 10.51 1.06
CA MET A 411 5.36 9.51 0.02
C MET A 411 5.12 9.98 -1.43
N ASP A 412 4.94 11.28 -1.65
CA ASP A 412 4.76 11.88 -2.97
C ASP A 412 3.65 11.21 -3.80
N ARG A 413 2.48 10.99 -3.17
CA ARG A 413 1.27 10.46 -3.81
C ARG A 413 0.08 11.36 -3.59
N ALA A 414 -0.85 11.37 -4.54
CA ALA A 414 -2.15 11.98 -4.38
C ALA A 414 -3.26 11.06 -4.90
N VAL A 415 -4.42 11.09 -4.26
CA VAL A 415 -5.63 10.41 -4.71
C VAL A 415 -6.75 11.42 -4.81
N HIS A 416 -7.49 11.37 -5.92
CA HIS A 416 -8.62 12.24 -6.19
C HIS A 416 -9.83 11.41 -6.61
N ARG A 417 -10.94 11.52 -5.88
CA ARG A 417 -12.20 10.84 -6.18
C ARG A 417 -13.30 11.85 -6.43
N ARG A 418 -14.00 11.67 -7.54
CA ARG A 418 -15.19 12.42 -7.93
C ARG A 418 -16.29 11.43 -8.30
N PRO A 419 -17.58 11.83 -8.34
CA PRO A 419 -18.68 10.91 -8.64
C PRO A 419 -18.58 10.13 -9.95
N GLY A 420 -17.73 10.57 -10.91
CA GLY A 420 -17.56 9.85 -12.18
C GLY A 420 -16.16 9.26 -12.41
N PHE A 421 -15.20 9.49 -11.51
CA PHE A 421 -13.85 8.97 -11.68
C PHE A 421 -13.01 8.98 -10.41
N THR A 422 -12.06 8.05 -10.38
CA THR A 422 -10.97 7.99 -9.43
C THR A 422 -9.64 8.18 -10.13
N ALA A 423 -8.71 8.93 -9.54
CA ALA A 423 -7.39 9.19 -10.09
C ALA A 423 -6.29 9.17 -9.02
N ASN A 424 -5.08 8.81 -9.43
CA ASN A 424 -3.93 8.70 -8.56
C ASN A 424 -2.65 9.21 -9.23
N ILE A 425 -1.92 10.09 -8.54
CA ILE A 425 -0.71 10.74 -9.05
C ILE A 425 0.50 10.18 -8.32
N ALA A 426 1.50 9.73 -9.08
CA ALA A 426 2.78 9.23 -8.59
C ALA A 426 3.93 10.17 -8.97
N MET A 427 4.62 10.69 -7.96
CA MET A 427 5.76 11.59 -8.11
C MET A 427 7.00 11.00 -7.42
N ALA A 428 8.13 11.69 -7.56
CA ALA A 428 9.40 11.36 -6.92
C ALA A 428 10.14 12.66 -6.53
N SER A 429 10.94 12.60 -5.46
CA SER A 429 11.67 13.73 -4.87
C SER A 429 12.99 13.27 -4.23
N ASP A 430 13.68 14.18 -3.55
CA ASP A 430 14.81 13.84 -2.68
C ASP A 430 14.46 12.88 -1.53
N ARG A 431 13.17 12.70 -1.22
CA ARG A 431 12.64 11.77 -0.21
C ARG A 431 12.13 10.46 -0.78
N ILE A 432 11.68 10.45 -2.04
CA ILE A 432 10.99 9.29 -2.64
C ILE A 432 11.60 8.95 -3.98
N ALA A 433 11.96 7.67 -4.12
CA ALA A 433 12.61 7.14 -5.31
C ALA A 433 11.72 7.26 -6.56
N TYR A 434 12.35 7.32 -7.73
CA TYR A 434 11.63 7.23 -9.01
C TYR A 434 10.82 5.94 -9.10
N TYR A 435 11.42 4.84 -8.65
CA TYR A 435 10.87 3.49 -8.67
C TYR A 435 11.71 2.57 -7.77
N GLU A 436 11.26 1.33 -7.63
CA GLU A 436 12.06 0.26 -7.06
C GLU A 436 12.17 -0.90 -8.05
N CYS A 437 13.40 -1.37 -8.27
CA CYS A 437 13.70 -2.70 -8.78
C CYS A 437 14.58 -3.45 -7.77
N GLY A 438 14.60 -4.77 -7.84
CA GLY A 438 15.37 -5.62 -6.92
C GLY A 438 14.91 -7.07 -7.02
N ASN A 439 15.79 -8.02 -6.70
CA ASN A 439 15.52 -9.46 -6.84
C ASN A 439 15.08 -9.88 -8.27
N GLY A 440 15.46 -9.10 -9.29
CA GLY A 440 15.01 -9.33 -10.67
C GLY A 440 13.56 -8.89 -10.96
N GLU A 441 12.93 -8.14 -10.06
CA GLU A 441 11.59 -7.55 -10.23
C GLU A 441 11.69 -6.09 -10.73
N ASN A 442 10.74 -5.66 -11.56
CA ASN A 442 10.51 -4.30 -12.06
C ASN A 442 11.72 -3.59 -12.72
N PRO A 443 12.47 -4.24 -13.63
CA PRO A 443 13.71 -3.68 -14.18
C PRO A 443 13.50 -2.41 -15.02
N ARG A 444 12.27 -2.12 -15.45
CA ARG A 444 11.92 -1.02 -16.38
C ARG A 444 11.01 0.04 -15.78
N GLY A 445 10.82 0.04 -14.46
CA GLY A 445 9.95 0.98 -13.76
C GLY A 445 10.41 2.43 -13.72
N TRP A 446 11.47 2.82 -14.45
CA TRP A 446 12.20 4.09 -14.31
C TRP A 446 11.32 5.35 -14.24
N HIS A 447 10.20 5.35 -14.98
CA HIS A 447 9.35 6.52 -15.18
C HIS A 447 8.05 6.48 -14.37
N THR A 448 7.82 5.49 -13.50
CA THR A 448 6.58 5.40 -12.70
C THR A 448 6.44 6.57 -11.71
N GLY A 449 7.56 7.16 -11.25
CA GLY A 449 7.60 8.38 -10.43
C GLY A 449 7.75 9.70 -11.22
N ALA A 450 7.70 9.69 -12.55
CA ALA A 450 7.89 10.88 -13.40
C ALA A 450 6.61 11.72 -13.59
N GLY A 451 5.75 11.73 -12.57
CA GLY A 451 4.43 12.37 -12.62
C GLY A 451 3.41 11.50 -13.35
N MET A 452 3.41 10.19 -13.07
CA MET A 452 2.45 9.27 -13.67
C MET A 452 1.05 9.53 -13.10
N LEU A 453 0.04 9.63 -13.97
CA LEU A 453 -1.36 9.86 -13.62
C LEU A 453 -2.19 8.62 -13.99
N TYR A 454 -2.57 7.87 -12.96
CA TYR A 454 -3.49 6.74 -13.05
C TYR A 454 -4.93 7.23 -12.95
N TRP A 455 -5.87 6.60 -13.66
CA TRP A 455 -7.30 6.90 -13.49
C TRP A 455 -8.24 5.79 -13.99
N TRP A 456 -9.41 5.74 -13.36
CA TRP A 456 -10.54 4.84 -13.62
C TRP A 456 -11.82 5.66 -13.85
N ALA A 457 -12.74 5.14 -14.67
CA ALA A 457 -13.95 5.84 -15.10
C ALA A 457 -15.22 5.26 -14.45
N ASP A 458 -15.44 5.61 -13.19
CA ASP A 458 -16.48 5.08 -12.31
C ASP A 458 -17.91 5.25 -12.88
N SER A 459 -18.17 6.34 -13.62
CA SER A 459 -19.53 6.63 -14.15
C SER A 459 -19.98 5.73 -15.30
N LEU A 460 -19.08 4.93 -15.88
CA LEU A 460 -19.37 4.17 -17.11
C LEU A 460 -19.80 2.72 -16.86
N GLY A 461 -19.79 2.26 -15.60
CA GLY A 461 -20.10 0.87 -15.26
C GLY A 461 -19.13 -0.14 -15.91
N VAL A 462 -17.95 0.33 -16.31
CA VAL A 462 -16.87 -0.52 -16.83
C VAL A 462 -16.10 -1.11 -15.65
N PRO A 463 -15.69 -2.39 -15.70
CA PRO A 463 -14.85 -2.97 -14.66
C PRO A 463 -13.55 -2.16 -14.48
N PRO A 464 -13.06 -1.96 -13.24
CA PRO A 464 -11.85 -1.18 -12.98
C PRO A 464 -10.53 -1.92 -13.32
N ASP A 465 -10.49 -2.67 -14.43
CA ASP A 465 -9.39 -3.58 -14.81
C ASP A 465 -8.21 -2.94 -15.58
N GLN A 466 -8.21 -1.61 -15.71
CA GLN A 466 -7.28 -0.85 -16.56
C GLN A 466 -5.80 -1.25 -16.38
N TYR A 467 -5.37 -1.41 -15.13
CA TYR A 467 -3.97 -1.73 -14.76
C TYR A 467 -3.81 -3.21 -14.36
N THR A 468 -4.90 -3.96 -14.34
CA THR A 468 -4.97 -5.39 -14.04
C THR A 468 -4.74 -6.25 -15.28
N ASP A 469 -5.40 -5.92 -16.39
CA ASP A 469 -5.49 -6.79 -17.57
C ASP A 469 -4.21 -6.76 -18.42
N TRP A 470 -3.14 -7.40 -17.93
CA TRP A 470 -1.84 -7.50 -18.61
C TRP A 470 -1.25 -6.13 -19.03
N TYR A 471 -1.56 -5.08 -18.26
CA TYR A 471 -1.04 -3.72 -18.49
C TYR A 471 0.50 -3.71 -18.45
N TRP A 472 1.08 -4.05 -17.30
CA TRP A 472 2.52 -3.97 -17.06
C TRP A 472 3.42 -4.80 -17.99
N PRO A 473 3.06 -6.05 -18.36
CA PRO A 473 3.91 -6.82 -19.28
C PRO A 473 3.85 -6.30 -20.72
N THR A 474 2.85 -5.50 -21.11
CA THR A 474 2.65 -5.07 -22.51
C THR A 474 2.83 -3.56 -22.74
N VAL A 475 2.82 -2.75 -21.69
CA VAL A 475 2.95 -1.29 -21.76
C VAL A 475 4.28 -0.82 -22.36
N ASP A 476 4.26 0.37 -22.97
CA ASP A 476 5.49 1.11 -23.21
C ASP A 476 5.99 1.78 -21.94
N TRP A 477 7.06 1.25 -21.37
CA TRP A 477 7.69 1.82 -20.19
C TRP A 477 8.26 3.23 -20.44
N TYR A 478 8.44 3.64 -21.70
CA TYR A 478 8.83 5.02 -22.07
C TYR A 478 7.64 5.94 -22.30
N ARG A 479 6.39 5.44 -22.25
CA ARG A 479 5.19 6.26 -22.42
C ARG A 479 4.14 5.95 -21.37
N LEU A 480 4.51 6.10 -20.10
CA LEU A 480 3.56 5.97 -18.98
C LEU A 480 2.64 7.21 -18.90
N PRO A 481 1.33 7.05 -18.64
CA PRO A 481 0.34 8.12 -18.69
C PRO A 481 0.69 9.29 -17.76
N GLY A 482 0.58 10.52 -18.27
CA GLY A 482 0.83 11.75 -17.51
C GLY A 482 2.31 12.18 -17.42
N THR A 483 3.26 11.29 -17.72
CA THR A 483 4.68 11.55 -17.52
C THR A 483 5.27 12.55 -18.52
N THR A 484 6.38 13.20 -18.16
CA THR A 484 7.25 13.92 -19.10
C THR A 484 8.61 13.23 -19.07
N VAL A 485 9.12 12.79 -20.21
CA VAL A 485 10.31 11.93 -20.27
C VAL A 485 11.20 12.28 -21.45
N SER A 486 12.51 12.09 -21.27
CA SER A 486 13.44 11.98 -22.37
C SER A 486 13.26 10.64 -23.06
N THR A 487 13.32 10.61 -24.39
CA THR A 487 13.24 9.35 -25.16
C THR A 487 14.53 8.54 -25.13
N LYS A 488 15.57 9.03 -24.43
CA LYS A 488 16.85 8.36 -24.20
C LYS A 488 16.62 6.93 -23.70
N ARG A 489 17.27 5.96 -24.33
CA ARG A 489 17.20 4.56 -23.91
C ARG A 489 17.89 4.37 -22.57
N LEU A 490 17.23 3.68 -21.66
CA LEU A 490 17.74 3.31 -20.35
C LEU A 490 17.99 1.81 -20.29
N ALA A 491 19.06 1.43 -19.60
CA ALA A 491 19.33 0.03 -19.30
C ALA A 491 18.36 -0.48 -18.22
N ASP A 492 18.03 -1.77 -18.27
CA ASP A 492 17.34 -2.44 -17.17
C ASP A 492 18.05 -2.13 -15.85
N LYS A 493 17.28 -1.74 -14.82
CA LYS A 493 17.75 -1.33 -13.50
C LYS A 493 18.56 -0.03 -13.45
N ALA A 494 18.47 0.83 -14.49
CA ALA A 494 19.11 2.14 -14.47
C ALA A 494 18.78 2.92 -13.17
N GLY A 495 19.82 3.50 -12.58
CA GLY A 495 19.75 4.27 -11.34
C GLY A 495 20.01 3.47 -10.05
N GLY A 496 19.98 2.14 -10.10
CA GLY A 496 20.20 1.28 -8.93
C GLY A 496 18.93 0.57 -8.45
N GLU A 497 19.09 -0.35 -7.51
CA GLU A 497 18.01 -1.16 -6.91
C GLU A 497 17.53 -0.55 -5.59
N TRP A 498 16.46 -1.09 -4.99
CA TRP A 498 16.02 -0.77 -3.61
C TRP A 498 15.74 0.71 -3.32
N GLY A 499 15.26 1.46 -4.32
CA GLY A 499 14.92 2.88 -4.17
C GLY A 499 16.14 3.81 -4.08
N GLU A 500 17.32 3.36 -4.52
CA GLU A 500 18.51 4.20 -4.67
C GLU A 500 18.24 5.47 -5.51
N PRO A 501 17.69 5.38 -6.74
CA PRO A 501 17.59 6.54 -7.61
C PRO A 501 16.48 7.49 -7.17
N LYS A 502 16.88 8.70 -6.77
CA LYS A 502 16.01 9.82 -6.36
C LYS A 502 16.38 11.08 -7.13
N PRO A 503 15.42 11.88 -7.62
CA PRO A 503 15.72 13.21 -8.14
C PRO A 503 16.22 14.10 -6.99
N ALA A 504 17.28 14.88 -7.21
CA ALA A 504 17.80 15.84 -6.24
C ALA A 504 16.95 17.13 -6.22
N VAL A 505 15.66 17.00 -5.92
CA VAL A 505 14.67 18.09 -5.97
C VAL A 505 13.81 18.10 -4.71
N ARG A 506 13.54 19.31 -4.21
CA ARG A 506 12.77 19.52 -2.97
C ARG A 506 11.30 19.83 -3.22
N TRP A 507 11.00 20.61 -4.27
CA TRP A 507 9.64 21.06 -4.54
C TRP A 507 8.84 19.94 -5.19
N VAL A 508 8.23 19.09 -4.36
CA VAL A 508 7.28 18.05 -4.74
C VAL A 508 6.23 17.95 -3.65
N GLY A 509 4.97 18.04 -4.02
CA GLY A 509 3.87 18.08 -3.06
C GLY A 509 2.71 18.94 -3.58
N GLY A 510 1.97 19.56 -2.67
CA GLY A 510 0.79 20.34 -3.06
C GLY A 510 -0.03 20.80 -1.87
N VAL A 511 -1.19 21.36 -2.15
CA VAL A 511 -2.18 21.79 -1.17
C VAL A 511 -3.55 21.24 -1.53
N THR A 512 -4.36 20.91 -0.52
CA THR A 512 -5.73 20.41 -0.70
C THR A 512 -6.65 20.99 0.36
N ASP A 513 -7.92 21.26 0.01
CA ASP A 513 -8.99 21.58 0.99
C ASP A 513 -9.77 20.32 1.41
N GLY A 514 -9.26 19.13 1.07
CA GLY A 514 -9.92 17.84 1.26
C GLY A 514 -10.83 17.43 0.11
N GLU A 515 -11.13 18.32 -0.84
CA GLU A 515 -11.98 18.02 -2.00
C GLU A 515 -11.32 18.34 -3.35
N PHE A 516 -10.59 19.44 -3.43
CA PHE A 516 -9.83 19.89 -4.60
C PHE A 516 -8.38 20.15 -4.22
N ALA A 517 -7.48 20.09 -5.21
CA ALA A 517 -6.06 20.24 -4.94
C ALA A 517 -5.29 20.93 -6.06
N ALA A 518 -4.17 21.54 -5.66
CA ALA A 518 -3.07 21.90 -6.53
C ALA A 518 -1.87 21.03 -6.13
N VAL A 519 -1.40 20.20 -7.05
CA VAL A 519 -0.27 19.28 -6.85
C VAL A 519 0.80 19.64 -7.88
N GLY A 520 2.07 19.49 -7.54
CA GLY A 520 3.14 19.65 -8.52
C GLY A 520 4.43 18.92 -8.17
N GLN A 521 5.23 18.73 -9.21
CA GLN A 521 6.53 18.09 -9.18
C GLN A 521 7.55 18.92 -9.95
N HIS A 522 8.63 19.29 -9.27
CA HIS A 522 9.89 19.58 -9.94
C HIS A 522 10.49 18.25 -10.40
N LEU A 523 10.44 18.00 -11.70
CA LEU A 523 10.95 16.77 -12.28
C LEU A 523 12.41 16.96 -12.72
N LEU A 524 13.27 16.02 -12.32
CA LEU A 524 14.49 15.68 -13.06
C LEU A 524 14.28 14.29 -13.68
N GLY A 525 14.73 14.06 -14.91
CA GLY A 525 14.61 12.75 -15.56
C GLY A 525 15.63 11.75 -15.02
N LEU A 526 15.20 10.50 -14.74
CA LEU A 526 16.13 9.43 -14.36
C LEU A 526 17.14 9.19 -15.50
N GLY A 527 18.45 9.27 -15.18
CA GLY A 527 19.52 9.04 -16.15
C GLY A 527 19.55 10.03 -17.31
N SER A 528 18.93 11.20 -17.16
CA SER A 528 18.68 12.20 -18.19
C SER A 528 19.02 13.60 -17.69
N THR A 529 19.30 14.53 -18.60
CA THR A 529 19.44 15.96 -18.32
C THR A 529 18.09 16.70 -18.25
N LEU A 530 16.98 16.00 -18.51
CA LEU A 530 15.63 16.56 -18.50
C LEU A 530 15.30 17.21 -17.15
N GLU A 531 14.88 18.46 -17.20
CA GLU A 531 14.22 19.17 -16.10
C GLU A 531 12.84 19.67 -16.56
N ALA A 532 11.84 19.61 -15.68
CA ALA A 532 10.51 20.14 -15.94
C ALA A 532 9.77 20.56 -14.67
N ARG A 533 8.78 21.44 -14.83
CA ARG A 533 7.80 21.82 -13.81
C ARG A 533 6.43 21.29 -14.20
N LYS A 534 5.91 20.31 -13.45
CA LYS A 534 4.63 19.66 -13.74
C LYS A 534 3.64 20.00 -12.64
N SER A 535 2.43 20.42 -13.00
CA SER A 535 1.34 20.69 -12.07
C SER A 535 0.06 19.98 -12.48
N TRP A 536 -0.68 19.50 -11.48
CA TRP A 536 -2.02 18.94 -11.61
C TRP A 536 -2.99 19.71 -10.74
N PHE A 537 -4.07 20.20 -11.33
CA PHE A 537 -5.18 20.82 -10.60
C PHE A 537 -6.37 19.87 -10.64
N CYS A 538 -6.65 19.26 -9.49
CA CYS A 538 -7.67 18.24 -9.33
C CYS A 538 -9.02 18.91 -9.05
N LEU A 539 -9.95 18.86 -10.02
CA LEU A 539 -11.21 19.60 -10.01
C LEU A 539 -12.43 18.68 -9.91
N ALA A 540 -13.64 19.22 -10.11
CA ALA A 540 -14.89 18.50 -9.93
C ALA A 540 -15.14 17.36 -10.94
N ASP A 541 -14.68 17.52 -12.18
CA ASP A 541 -14.94 16.59 -13.29
C ASP A 541 -13.75 16.45 -14.25
N SER A 542 -12.58 16.99 -13.88
CA SER A 542 -11.38 16.99 -14.71
C SER A 542 -10.13 17.18 -13.88
N ILE A 543 -8.98 16.81 -14.43
CA ILE A 543 -7.66 17.19 -13.92
C ILE A 543 -6.98 18.06 -14.98
N VAL A 544 -6.59 19.27 -14.61
CA VAL A 544 -5.83 20.16 -15.51
C VAL A 544 -4.35 19.94 -15.27
N CYS A 545 -3.62 19.61 -16.34
CA CYS A 545 -2.21 19.28 -16.34
C CYS A 545 -1.41 20.39 -17.04
N LEU A 546 -0.52 21.04 -16.31
CA LEU A 546 0.38 22.07 -16.84
C LEU A 546 1.83 21.61 -16.78
N GLY A 547 2.59 21.93 -17.82
CA GLY A 547 4.03 21.73 -17.91
C GLY A 547 4.74 22.98 -18.38
N ALA A 548 5.87 23.32 -17.75
CA ALA A 548 6.72 24.43 -18.16
C ALA A 548 8.19 24.18 -17.78
N GLY A 549 9.10 25.00 -18.31
CA GLY A 549 10.53 24.84 -18.04
C GLY A 549 11.11 23.53 -18.61
N ILE A 550 10.43 22.89 -19.57
CA ILE A 550 10.83 21.59 -20.09
C ILE A 550 12.11 21.78 -20.90
N THR A 551 13.22 21.32 -20.34
CA THR A 551 14.55 21.56 -20.89
C THR A 551 15.37 20.28 -20.82
N ALA A 552 16.06 19.92 -21.89
CA ALA A 552 16.99 18.79 -21.91
C ALA A 552 18.13 19.04 -22.91
N THR A 553 19.24 18.35 -22.74
CA THR A 553 20.40 18.31 -23.65
C THR A 553 20.86 16.87 -23.85
N ASP A 554 19.91 15.94 -24.00
CA ASP A 554 20.19 14.51 -24.15
C ASP A 554 20.49 14.10 -25.61
N GLY A 555 20.32 15.01 -26.57
CA GLY A 555 20.46 14.76 -28.00
C GLY A 555 19.31 13.94 -28.60
N VAL A 556 18.20 13.80 -27.88
CA VAL A 556 17.01 13.02 -28.28
C VAL A 556 15.71 13.76 -27.94
N PRO A 557 14.59 13.40 -28.57
CA PRO A 557 13.30 14.01 -28.27
C PRO A 557 12.88 13.88 -26.80
N VAL A 558 12.12 14.87 -26.32
CA VAL A 558 11.39 14.83 -25.04
C VAL A 558 9.90 14.74 -25.32
N GLU A 559 9.21 13.86 -24.61
CA GLU A 559 7.76 13.66 -24.77
C GLU A 559 7.02 13.98 -23.47
N THR A 560 5.79 14.46 -23.58
CA THR A 560 4.80 14.38 -22.50
C THR A 560 3.67 13.48 -22.92
N VAL A 561 3.45 12.42 -22.16
CA VAL A 561 2.40 11.43 -22.42
C VAL A 561 1.10 12.00 -21.87
N VAL A 562 0.20 12.41 -22.76
CA VAL A 562 -1.15 12.86 -22.38
C VAL A 562 -1.92 11.68 -21.82
N ASP A 563 -1.82 10.51 -22.46
CA ASP A 563 -2.33 9.25 -21.92
C ASP A 563 -1.75 8.02 -22.62
N ASN A 564 -1.88 6.86 -21.99
CA ASN A 564 -1.57 5.57 -22.59
C ASN A 564 -2.51 4.50 -22.00
N ARG A 565 -3.59 4.18 -22.72
CA ARG A 565 -4.68 3.32 -22.27
C ARG A 565 -4.60 1.94 -22.90
N ASN A 566 -4.52 0.92 -22.06
CA ASN A 566 -4.81 -0.46 -22.45
C ASN A 566 -6.29 -0.58 -22.83
N LEU A 567 -6.56 -1.15 -23.99
CA LEU A 567 -7.91 -1.34 -24.55
C LEU A 567 -8.40 -2.79 -24.41
N GLY A 568 -7.61 -3.65 -23.77
CA GLY A 568 -7.82 -5.09 -23.73
C GLY A 568 -7.29 -5.79 -25.00
N GLU A 569 -7.51 -7.09 -25.08
CA GLU A 569 -7.18 -7.88 -26.27
C GLU A 569 -8.10 -7.52 -27.45
N GLY A 570 -7.51 -7.08 -28.56
CA GLY A 570 -8.27 -6.76 -29.78
C GLY A 570 -9.20 -5.54 -29.66
N GLY A 571 -9.04 -4.68 -28.65
CA GLY A 571 -9.94 -3.55 -28.34
C GLY A 571 -10.37 -2.70 -29.55
N THR A 572 -11.65 -2.39 -29.64
CA THR A 572 -12.25 -1.66 -30.78
C THR A 572 -12.80 -0.29 -30.40
N GLN A 573 -12.61 0.16 -29.16
CA GLN A 573 -13.08 1.43 -28.61
C GLN A 573 -12.76 2.57 -29.58
N THR A 574 -13.75 3.36 -29.95
CA THR A 574 -13.59 4.40 -30.97
C THR A 574 -12.80 5.58 -30.41
N LEU A 575 -11.70 5.98 -31.07
CA LEU A 575 -11.05 7.26 -30.85
C LEU A 575 -11.67 8.31 -31.78
N VAL A 576 -12.32 9.33 -31.21
CA VAL A 576 -12.83 10.48 -31.95
C VAL A 576 -11.98 11.70 -31.64
N ARG A 577 -11.61 12.45 -32.68
CA ARG A 577 -10.83 13.69 -32.56
C ARG A 577 -11.63 14.89 -33.06
N GLY A 578 -11.42 16.04 -32.43
CA GLY A 578 -11.91 17.33 -32.89
C GLY A 578 -10.87 18.43 -32.64
N PRO A 579 -11.21 19.70 -32.94
CA PRO A 579 -10.29 20.82 -32.73
C PRO A 579 -9.91 20.96 -31.26
N GLY A 580 -8.66 20.67 -30.92
CA GLY A 580 -8.14 20.77 -29.54
C GLY A 580 -8.68 19.72 -28.56
N TRP A 581 -9.28 18.62 -29.02
CA TRP A 581 -9.73 17.55 -28.12
C TRP A 581 -9.73 16.16 -28.77
N ALA A 582 -9.70 15.14 -27.92
CA ALA A 582 -9.89 13.73 -28.29
C ALA A 582 -10.76 13.03 -27.25
N HIS A 583 -11.51 12.01 -27.66
CA HIS A 583 -12.34 11.18 -26.79
C HIS A 583 -12.14 9.71 -27.18
N LEU A 584 -11.97 8.87 -26.17
CA LEU A 584 -11.89 7.42 -26.30
C LEU A 584 -13.14 6.80 -25.66
N GLU A 585 -13.84 6.00 -26.44
CA GLU A 585 -15.03 5.27 -25.98
C GLU A 585 -14.75 4.37 -24.76
N GLY A 586 -15.69 4.31 -23.82
CA GLY A 586 -15.56 3.55 -22.58
C GLY A 586 -14.53 4.09 -21.57
N HIS A 587 -13.94 5.26 -21.86
CA HIS A 587 -12.79 5.78 -21.12
C HIS A 587 -13.01 7.23 -20.66
N GLY A 588 -13.13 8.16 -21.59
CA GLY A 588 -13.18 9.59 -21.31
C GLY A 588 -12.54 10.40 -22.42
N GLY A 589 -12.09 11.62 -22.13
CA GLY A 589 -11.40 12.41 -23.14
C GLY A 589 -10.42 13.43 -22.60
N TRP A 590 -9.77 14.11 -23.53
CA TRP A 590 -8.70 15.05 -23.29
C TRP A 590 -8.97 16.34 -24.07
N VAL A 591 -8.69 17.48 -23.46
CA VAL A 591 -8.73 18.80 -24.09
C VAL A 591 -7.33 19.40 -24.04
N VAL A 592 -6.77 19.77 -25.19
CA VAL A 592 -5.46 20.40 -25.32
C VAL A 592 -5.63 21.91 -25.30
N LEU A 593 -5.24 22.53 -24.18
CA LEU A 593 -5.58 23.91 -23.82
C LEU A 593 -4.69 24.94 -24.52
N ASP A 594 -3.43 24.57 -24.82
CA ASP A 594 -2.44 25.41 -25.52
C ASP A 594 -2.47 25.23 -27.04
N ARG A 595 -3.36 24.36 -27.56
CA ARG A 595 -3.46 23.97 -28.98
C ARG A 595 -2.20 23.28 -29.53
N SER A 596 -1.36 22.71 -28.67
CA SER A 596 -0.24 21.87 -29.08
C SER A 596 -0.71 20.68 -29.94
N ALA A 597 0.16 20.20 -30.84
CA ALA A 597 -0.17 19.13 -31.76
C ALA A 597 -0.21 17.77 -31.06
N LEU A 598 -1.41 17.25 -30.79
CA LEU A 598 -1.61 15.93 -30.19
C LEU A 598 -1.27 14.80 -31.16
N ARG A 599 -0.25 14.00 -30.81
CA ARG A 599 0.09 12.75 -31.49
C ARG A 599 -0.74 11.61 -30.92
N THR A 600 -1.09 10.64 -31.76
CA THR A 600 -1.89 9.46 -31.37
C THR A 600 -1.37 8.22 -32.07
N LEU A 601 -1.27 7.11 -31.34
CA LEU A 601 -0.88 5.80 -31.86
C LEU A 601 -1.86 4.75 -31.33
N ARG A 602 -2.31 3.86 -32.21
CA ARG A 602 -3.01 2.63 -31.84
C ARG A 602 -2.20 1.46 -32.35
N GLU A 603 -1.83 0.56 -31.45
CA GLU A 603 -0.99 -0.59 -31.78
C GLU A 603 -1.30 -1.77 -30.85
N ASP A 604 -1.01 -2.97 -31.34
CA ASP A 604 -1.03 -4.20 -30.55
C ASP A 604 0.37 -4.44 -29.99
N ARG A 605 0.48 -4.67 -28.68
CA ARG A 605 1.75 -4.90 -27.97
C ARG A 605 1.70 -6.26 -27.28
N THR A 606 2.72 -7.08 -27.50
CA THR A 606 2.81 -8.44 -26.95
C THR A 606 3.96 -8.57 -25.96
N GLY A 607 3.67 -9.06 -24.77
CA GLY A 607 4.65 -9.19 -23.69
C GLY A 607 4.35 -10.35 -22.74
N ALA A 608 5.36 -10.72 -21.96
CA ALA A 608 5.25 -11.69 -20.87
C ALA A 608 5.63 -11.05 -19.52
N TRP A 609 5.10 -11.60 -18.43
CA TRP A 609 5.55 -11.21 -17.09
C TRP A 609 7.04 -11.49 -16.88
N SER A 610 7.59 -12.54 -17.51
CA SER A 610 9.04 -12.80 -17.52
C SER A 610 9.87 -11.67 -18.15
N ASP A 611 9.29 -10.83 -19.00
CA ASP A 611 10.00 -9.70 -19.61
C ASP A 611 10.35 -8.65 -18.55
N ILE A 612 9.63 -8.61 -17.41
CA ILE A 612 9.75 -7.61 -16.33
C ILE A 612 9.93 -8.24 -14.94
N ASN A 613 10.04 -9.56 -14.84
CA ASN A 613 10.27 -10.25 -13.57
C ASN A 613 10.93 -11.61 -13.80
N THR A 614 12.13 -11.79 -13.26
CA THR A 614 12.89 -13.03 -13.45
C THR A 614 12.22 -14.25 -12.83
N THR A 615 11.26 -14.08 -11.91
CA THR A 615 10.53 -15.15 -11.20
C THR A 615 9.16 -15.49 -11.82
N SER A 616 8.75 -14.77 -12.86
CA SER A 616 7.41 -14.89 -13.47
C SER A 616 7.38 -15.80 -14.70
N THR A 617 6.17 -16.22 -15.10
CA THR A 617 5.95 -17.11 -16.24
C THR A 617 6.26 -16.43 -17.58
N THR A 618 6.55 -17.24 -18.60
CA THR A 618 6.94 -16.80 -19.95
C THR A 618 5.76 -16.73 -20.93
N GLU A 619 4.53 -16.94 -20.46
CA GLU A 619 3.34 -16.81 -21.29
C GLU A 619 3.25 -15.38 -21.84
N ARG A 620 3.03 -15.27 -23.15
CA ARG A 620 2.89 -13.99 -23.83
C ARG A 620 1.43 -13.72 -24.15
N ARG A 621 0.96 -12.52 -23.87
CA ARG A 621 -0.35 -12.02 -24.30
C ARG A 621 -0.21 -10.74 -25.08
N THR A 622 -1.21 -10.46 -25.91
CA THR A 622 -1.30 -9.23 -26.69
C THR A 622 -2.38 -8.34 -26.12
N ARG A 623 -2.07 -7.06 -25.95
CA ARG A 623 -3.01 -6.01 -25.58
C ARG A 623 -2.94 -4.89 -26.58
N ARG A 624 -4.10 -4.30 -26.90
CA ARG A 624 -4.16 -3.13 -27.77
C ARG A 624 -4.06 -1.87 -26.95
N TRP A 625 -3.36 -0.87 -27.48
CA TRP A 625 -3.09 0.37 -26.77
C TRP A 625 -3.58 1.58 -27.56
N GLN A 626 -4.11 2.56 -26.85
CA GLN A 626 -4.29 3.93 -27.35
C GLN A 626 -3.33 4.86 -26.62
N THR A 627 -2.30 5.31 -27.32
CA THR A 627 -1.30 6.25 -26.78
C THR A 627 -1.54 7.65 -27.35
N LEU A 628 -1.47 8.67 -26.50
CA LEU A 628 -1.56 10.08 -26.86
C LEU A 628 -0.40 10.85 -26.22
N TRP A 629 0.32 11.66 -27.00
CA TRP A 629 1.47 12.41 -26.48
C TRP A 629 1.70 13.73 -27.20
N LEU A 630 2.50 14.57 -26.57
CA LEU A 630 3.06 15.81 -27.08
C LEU A 630 4.56 15.62 -27.24
N ASP A 631 5.07 16.03 -28.39
CA ASP A 631 6.49 15.97 -28.74
C ASP A 631 7.08 17.38 -28.59
N HIS A 632 8.06 17.52 -27.70
CA HIS A 632 8.74 18.79 -27.41
C HIS A 632 9.98 19.00 -28.28
N GLY A 633 10.27 18.06 -29.20
CA GLY A 633 11.46 18.07 -30.04
C GLY A 633 12.71 17.59 -29.30
N THR A 634 13.82 17.53 -30.03
CA THR A 634 15.15 17.25 -29.49
C THR A 634 15.70 18.47 -28.77
N ASP A 635 16.25 18.26 -27.58
CA ASP A 635 16.87 19.28 -26.74
C ASP A 635 16.00 20.54 -26.56
N PRO A 636 14.75 20.39 -26.05
CA PRO A 636 13.88 21.53 -25.83
C PRO A 636 14.53 22.52 -24.86
N VAL A 637 14.16 23.79 -24.99
CA VAL A 637 14.54 24.86 -24.06
C VAL A 637 13.27 25.59 -23.65
N ASP A 638 12.95 25.54 -22.35
CA ASP A 638 11.77 26.16 -21.76
C ASP A 638 10.45 25.80 -22.48
N ALA A 639 10.34 24.57 -22.98
CA ALA A 639 9.10 24.10 -23.60
C ALA A 639 7.98 23.94 -22.57
N THR A 640 6.73 23.93 -23.05
CA THR A 640 5.53 23.91 -22.21
C THR A 640 4.47 22.96 -22.75
N TYR A 641 3.54 22.53 -21.89
CA TYR A 641 2.27 21.97 -22.32
C TYR A 641 1.11 22.44 -21.42
N ALA A 642 -0.11 22.41 -21.96
CA ALA A 642 -1.34 22.51 -21.17
C ALA A 642 -2.44 21.60 -21.73
N TYR A 643 -2.94 20.67 -20.92
CA TYR A 643 -4.09 19.85 -21.27
C TYR A 643 -5.00 19.60 -20.05
N ALA A 644 -6.21 19.12 -20.28
CA ALA A 644 -7.10 18.62 -19.24
C ALA A 644 -7.53 17.20 -19.60
N VAL A 645 -7.49 16.29 -18.63
CA VAL A 645 -8.10 14.97 -18.72
C VAL A 645 -9.48 14.99 -18.07
N LEU A 646 -10.45 14.37 -18.72
CA LEU A 646 -11.84 14.25 -18.28
C LEU A 646 -12.23 12.76 -18.27
N PRO A 647 -11.81 12.00 -17.24
CA PRO A 647 -12.17 10.59 -17.12
C PRO A 647 -13.70 10.42 -17.02
N GLY A 648 -14.24 9.37 -17.64
CA GLY A 648 -15.68 9.09 -17.64
C GLY A 648 -16.55 10.07 -18.44
N ALA A 649 -16.00 11.18 -18.95
CA ALA A 649 -16.78 12.18 -19.66
C ALA A 649 -17.20 11.70 -21.06
N SER A 650 -18.48 11.89 -21.39
CA SER A 650 -18.98 11.59 -22.75
C SER A 650 -18.33 12.48 -23.81
N ARG A 651 -18.28 11.99 -25.06
CA ARG A 651 -17.81 12.76 -26.23
C ARG A 651 -18.42 14.16 -26.31
N ARG A 652 -19.74 14.28 -26.05
CA ARG A 652 -20.45 15.58 -26.06
C ARG A 652 -19.92 16.52 -24.99
N MET A 653 -19.67 16.00 -23.78
CA MET A 653 -19.11 16.80 -22.68
C MET A 653 -17.68 17.26 -22.99
N VAL A 654 -16.85 16.39 -23.57
CA VAL A 654 -15.48 16.74 -23.97
C VAL A 654 -15.48 17.82 -25.06
N ALA A 655 -16.29 17.65 -26.10
CA ALA A 655 -16.43 18.65 -27.16
C ALA A 655 -16.95 19.99 -26.62
N ALA A 656 -17.94 19.97 -25.71
CA ALA A 656 -18.45 21.18 -25.07
C ALA A 656 -17.39 21.86 -24.17
N ARG A 657 -16.58 21.08 -23.44
CA ARG A 657 -15.46 21.62 -22.64
C ARG A 657 -14.43 22.32 -23.52
N ALA A 658 -14.09 21.72 -24.66
CA ALA A 658 -13.13 22.30 -25.60
C ALA A 658 -13.65 23.60 -26.26
N ALA A 659 -14.97 23.74 -26.41
CA ALA A 659 -15.60 24.92 -26.99
C ALA A 659 -15.87 26.07 -25.99
N ASP A 660 -15.65 25.85 -24.69
CA ASP A 660 -15.94 26.83 -23.62
C ASP A 660 -14.65 27.28 -22.89
N PRO A 661 -13.88 28.20 -23.49
CA PRO A 661 -12.65 28.72 -22.89
C PRO A 661 -12.90 29.59 -21.64
N GLY A 662 -14.15 30.00 -21.37
CA GLY A 662 -14.48 30.82 -20.20
C GLY A 662 -14.57 30.02 -18.90
N ARG A 663 -14.71 28.69 -18.99
CA ARG A 663 -14.90 27.81 -17.82
C ARG A 663 -13.63 27.55 -17.01
N LEU A 664 -12.47 27.63 -17.66
CA LEU A 664 -11.14 27.44 -17.08
C LEU A 664 -10.20 28.44 -17.72
N SER A 665 -9.44 29.18 -16.91
CA SER A 665 -8.37 30.04 -17.43
C SER A 665 -7.04 29.68 -16.80
N VAL A 666 -6.03 29.48 -17.64
CA VAL A 666 -4.63 29.34 -17.23
C VAL A 666 -4.10 30.75 -16.93
N LEU A 667 -3.83 31.03 -15.66
CA LEU A 667 -3.36 32.33 -15.18
C LEU A 667 -1.85 32.49 -15.38
N ALA A 668 -1.10 31.39 -15.28
CA ALA A 668 0.32 31.32 -15.55
C ALA A 668 0.72 29.88 -15.89
N ASN A 669 1.69 29.71 -16.78
CA ASN A 669 2.34 28.44 -17.06
C ASN A 669 3.80 28.68 -17.49
N ASP A 670 4.65 28.95 -16.50
CA ASP A 670 6.09 29.19 -16.71
C ASP A 670 6.93 28.51 -15.61
N SER A 671 8.24 28.53 -15.77
CA SER A 671 9.19 27.94 -14.81
C SER A 671 9.17 28.56 -13.40
N GLY A 672 8.54 29.73 -13.23
CA GLY A 672 8.36 30.39 -11.94
C GLY A 672 7.02 30.10 -11.25
N ARG A 673 5.94 29.91 -12.02
CA ARG A 673 4.62 29.60 -11.49
C ARG A 673 3.68 28.92 -12.50
N GLN A 674 2.79 28.10 -11.99
CA GLN A 674 1.71 27.46 -12.72
C GLN A 674 0.40 27.68 -11.97
N ALA A 675 -0.63 28.20 -12.63
CA ALA A 675 -1.86 28.58 -11.95
C ALA A 675 -3.08 28.55 -12.85
N VAL A 676 -4.23 28.21 -12.26
CA VAL A 676 -5.53 28.18 -12.94
C VAL A 676 -6.61 28.87 -12.10
N THR A 677 -7.65 29.35 -12.77
CA THR A 677 -8.91 29.75 -12.14
C THR A 677 -10.09 29.05 -12.79
N VAL A 678 -11.04 28.64 -11.96
CA VAL A 678 -12.25 27.91 -12.35
C VAL A 678 -13.45 28.62 -11.71
N PRO A 679 -14.03 29.61 -12.39
CA PRO A 679 -15.08 30.46 -11.82
C PRO A 679 -16.30 29.67 -11.32
N SER A 680 -16.67 28.58 -12.00
CA SER A 680 -17.81 27.73 -11.59
C SER A 680 -17.62 27.05 -10.24
N LEU A 681 -16.37 26.93 -9.76
CA LEU A 681 -16.04 26.39 -8.45
C LEU A 681 -15.65 27.48 -7.44
N GLY A 682 -15.65 28.75 -7.86
CA GLY A 682 -15.07 29.86 -7.09
C GLY A 682 -13.59 29.63 -6.76
N LEU A 683 -12.88 28.87 -7.60
CA LEU A 683 -11.58 28.29 -7.28
C LEU A 683 -10.45 29.01 -8.03
N THR A 684 -9.39 29.34 -7.30
CA THR A 684 -8.09 29.74 -7.88
C THR A 684 -7.01 28.91 -7.23
N ALA A 685 -6.14 28.30 -8.04
CA ALA A 685 -5.09 27.41 -7.57
C ALA A 685 -3.77 27.79 -8.22
N ALA A 686 -2.67 27.78 -7.46
CA ALA A 686 -1.37 28.18 -7.93
C ALA A 686 -0.24 27.41 -7.24
N ASN A 687 0.67 26.88 -8.06
CA ASN A 687 1.96 26.34 -7.63
C ASN A 687 3.03 27.38 -7.98
N PHE A 688 3.68 27.93 -6.95
CA PHE A 688 4.79 28.86 -7.06
C PHE A 688 6.10 28.10 -6.87
N TRP A 689 6.89 27.99 -7.94
CA TRP A 689 8.22 27.38 -7.92
C TRP A 689 9.27 28.29 -7.28
N ARG A 690 9.01 29.60 -7.33
CA ARG A 690 9.74 30.68 -6.68
C ARG A 690 8.78 31.81 -6.30
N ALA A 691 9.26 32.78 -5.54
CA ALA A 691 8.50 33.98 -5.22
C ALA A 691 7.95 34.65 -6.50
N GLY A 692 6.70 35.09 -6.46
CA GLY A 692 6.06 35.66 -7.64
C GLY A 692 4.56 35.88 -7.49
N ARG A 693 3.94 36.30 -8.61
CA ARG A 693 2.50 36.57 -8.70
C ARG A 693 1.87 35.73 -9.82
N ALA A 694 0.67 35.20 -9.54
CA ALA A 694 -0.20 34.51 -10.48
C ALA A 694 -1.65 34.98 -10.25
N GLY A 695 -2.19 35.77 -11.17
CA GLY A 695 -3.49 36.42 -11.01
C GLY A 695 -3.56 37.29 -9.74
N GLN A 696 -4.50 36.96 -8.84
CA GLN A 696 -4.70 37.67 -7.57
C GLN A 696 -3.81 37.17 -6.43
N LEU A 697 -3.02 36.10 -6.65
CA LEU A 697 -2.17 35.50 -5.62
C LEU A 697 -0.72 35.93 -5.79
N THR A 698 -0.09 36.33 -4.70
CA THR A 698 1.35 36.57 -4.62
C THR A 698 1.93 35.74 -3.48
N ALA A 699 3.04 35.05 -3.73
CA ALA A 699 3.79 34.30 -2.73
C ALA A 699 5.21 34.85 -2.60
N SER A 700 5.71 34.99 -1.38
CA SER A 700 7.07 35.49 -1.11
C SER A 700 8.16 34.41 -1.24
N ALA A 701 7.77 33.14 -1.35
CA ALA A 701 8.64 31.97 -1.43
C ALA A 701 7.92 30.85 -2.22
N PRO A 702 8.59 29.73 -2.56
CA PRO A 702 7.91 28.60 -3.18
C PRO A 702 6.78 28.07 -2.31
N ALA A 703 5.58 27.90 -2.88
CA ALA A 703 4.38 27.51 -2.16
C ALA A 703 3.33 26.89 -3.09
N SER A 704 2.43 26.09 -2.55
CA SER A 704 1.20 25.69 -3.23
C SER A 704 0.03 26.37 -2.53
N VAL A 705 -0.85 27.02 -3.31
CA VAL A 705 -1.94 27.86 -2.80
C VAL A 705 -3.25 27.50 -3.49
N LEU A 706 -4.31 27.36 -2.71
CA LEU A 706 -5.67 27.12 -3.18
C LEU A 706 -6.59 28.13 -2.49
N VAL A 707 -7.42 28.82 -3.27
CA VAL A 707 -8.49 29.69 -2.76
C VAL A 707 -9.82 29.18 -3.27
N ARG A 708 -10.78 29.01 -2.36
CA ARG A 708 -12.14 28.58 -2.67
C ARG A 708 -13.16 29.55 -2.11
N ARG A 709 -13.86 30.27 -2.99
CA ARG A 709 -14.92 31.22 -2.65
C ARG A 709 -16.27 30.49 -2.62
N ARG A 710 -17.04 30.68 -1.55
CA ARG A 710 -18.39 30.14 -1.37
C ARG A 710 -19.33 31.26 -0.90
N GLY A 711 -20.04 31.88 -1.84
CA GLY A 711 -20.92 33.00 -1.55
C GLY A 711 -20.18 34.17 -0.91
N ARG A 712 -20.46 34.45 0.37
CA ARG A 712 -19.87 35.55 1.14
C ARG A 712 -18.61 35.17 1.93
N THR A 713 -18.13 33.93 1.84
CA THR A 713 -16.90 33.49 2.49
C THR A 713 -15.90 32.94 1.47
N ALA A 714 -14.64 32.86 1.89
CA ALA A 714 -13.62 32.13 1.15
C ALA A 714 -12.64 31.46 2.11
N THR A 715 -12.09 30.33 1.68
CA THR A 715 -10.99 29.66 2.36
C THR A 715 -9.75 29.78 1.50
N LEU A 716 -8.65 30.23 2.10
CA LEU A 716 -7.31 30.23 1.54
C LEU A 716 -6.52 29.12 2.23
N SER A 717 -6.05 28.15 1.44
CA SER A 717 -5.24 27.02 1.87
C SER A 717 -3.83 27.16 1.29
N VAL A 718 -2.81 26.92 2.10
CA VAL A 718 -1.39 27.11 1.74
C VAL A 718 -0.56 25.94 2.26
N SER A 719 0.36 25.45 1.45
CA SER A 719 1.43 24.55 1.88
C SER A 719 2.79 25.00 1.32
N GLU A 720 3.86 24.47 1.88
CA GLU A 720 5.24 24.69 1.42
C GLU A 720 5.88 23.36 1.00
N PRO A 721 5.80 22.99 -0.30
CA PRO A 721 6.30 21.72 -0.79
C PRO A 721 7.80 21.50 -0.65
N SER A 722 8.61 22.57 -0.63
CA SER A 722 10.06 22.46 -0.45
C SER A 722 10.48 22.04 0.96
N ARG A 723 9.57 22.08 1.95
CA ARG A 723 9.76 21.65 3.34
C ARG A 723 10.95 22.33 4.02
N THR A 724 11.14 23.62 3.77
CA THR A 724 12.16 24.44 4.44
C THR A 724 11.79 24.75 5.88
N GLY A 725 10.50 24.85 6.19
CA GLY A 725 10.01 25.33 7.48
C GLY A 725 10.13 26.85 7.68
N GLU A 726 10.68 27.57 6.70
CA GLU A 726 10.79 29.03 6.74
C GLU A 726 9.41 29.68 6.54
N ALA A 727 9.18 30.77 7.25
CA ALA A 727 7.92 31.50 7.14
C ALA A 727 7.81 32.17 5.77
N LEU A 728 6.63 32.08 5.16
CA LEU A 728 6.34 32.71 3.87
C LEU A 728 5.06 33.55 3.95
N GLU A 729 4.96 34.56 3.10
CA GLU A 729 3.79 35.42 3.02
C GLU A 729 2.99 35.15 1.76
N ILE A 730 1.67 35.10 1.93
CA ILE A 730 0.70 35.06 0.84
C ILE A 730 -0.12 36.34 0.86
N VAL A 731 -0.21 37.01 -0.29
CA VAL A 731 -1.12 38.11 -0.53
C VAL A 731 -2.19 37.65 -1.51
N TRP A 732 -3.45 37.79 -1.12
CA TRP A 732 -4.59 37.60 -1.99
C TRP A 732 -5.29 38.94 -2.23
N ASP A 733 -5.21 39.42 -3.48
CA ASP A 733 -5.72 40.70 -3.95
C ASP A 733 -7.25 40.67 -4.16
N CYS A 734 -7.96 40.47 -3.05
CA CYS A 734 -9.42 40.48 -2.97
C CYS A 734 -9.87 41.21 -1.70
N PRO A 735 -10.92 42.05 -1.77
CA PRO A 735 -11.50 42.65 -0.58
C PRO A 735 -11.97 41.60 0.44
N VAL A 736 -11.48 41.74 1.68
CA VAL A 736 -11.80 40.86 2.80
C VAL A 736 -12.23 41.71 3.98
N ARG A 737 -13.46 41.50 4.44
CA ARG A 737 -14.07 42.28 5.53
C ARG A 737 -13.46 41.93 6.88
N ARG A 738 -13.31 40.64 7.17
CA ARG A 738 -12.73 40.11 8.41
C ARG A 738 -12.31 38.65 8.23
N VAL A 739 -11.39 38.19 9.09
CA VAL A 739 -11.07 36.77 9.23
C VAL A 739 -12.13 36.10 10.10
N VAL A 740 -12.59 34.93 9.66
CA VAL A 740 -13.53 34.06 10.39
C VAL A 740 -12.74 33.08 11.26
N ARG A 741 -11.74 32.43 10.68
CA ARG A 741 -10.86 31.47 11.35
C ARG A 741 -9.49 31.46 10.70
N ALA A 742 -8.43 31.37 11.51
CA ALA A 742 -7.07 31.10 11.03
C ALA A 742 -6.57 29.83 11.73
N GLY A 743 -6.00 28.90 10.95
CA GLY A 743 -5.44 27.66 11.46
C GLY A 743 -4.08 27.89 12.17
N PRO A 744 -3.57 26.86 12.87
CA PRO A 744 -2.24 26.91 13.46
C PRO A 744 -1.17 27.26 12.42
N GLY A 745 -0.22 28.13 12.82
CA GLY A 745 0.85 28.60 11.95
C GLY A 745 0.44 29.70 10.96
N VAL A 746 -0.79 30.21 11.01
CA VAL A 746 -1.25 31.32 10.15
C VAL A 746 -1.40 32.61 10.96
N GLU A 747 -0.57 33.61 10.66
CA GLU A 747 -0.64 34.96 11.19
C GLU A 747 -1.29 35.90 10.16
N VAL A 748 -2.32 36.65 10.56
CA VAL A 748 -3.03 37.59 9.68
C VAL A 748 -2.38 38.96 9.80
N LEU A 749 -1.72 39.42 8.72
CA LEU A 749 -1.02 40.69 8.70
C LEU A 749 -1.91 41.86 8.25
N ALA A 750 -2.87 41.62 7.34
CA ALA A 750 -3.80 42.64 6.89
C ALA A 750 -5.11 42.06 6.32
N THR A 751 -6.20 42.83 6.48
CA THR A 751 -7.49 42.66 5.79
C THR A 751 -7.94 44.02 5.22
N GLY A 752 -9.15 44.11 4.64
CA GLY A 752 -9.66 45.31 3.99
C GLY A 752 -9.63 45.18 2.47
N ARG A 753 -8.72 45.89 1.80
CA ARG A 753 -8.61 45.85 0.33
C ARG A 753 -8.05 44.53 -0.22
N ARG A 754 -7.22 43.85 0.58
CA ARG A 754 -6.56 42.58 0.26
C ARG A 754 -6.35 41.79 1.55
N LEU A 755 -6.21 40.47 1.44
CA LEU A 755 -5.75 39.62 2.54
C LEU A 755 -4.23 39.46 2.45
N ARG A 756 -3.52 39.63 3.57
CA ARG A 756 -2.10 39.28 3.70
C ARG A 756 -1.94 38.39 4.92
N VAL A 757 -1.37 37.21 4.71
CA VAL A 757 -1.09 36.24 5.77
C VAL A 757 0.38 35.85 5.73
N ARG A 758 0.96 35.61 6.90
CA ARG A 758 2.24 34.94 7.08
C ARG A 758 1.98 33.52 7.57
N VAL A 759 2.59 32.55 6.93
CA VAL A 759 2.45 31.12 7.25
C VAL A 759 3.79 30.59 7.73
N THR A 760 3.80 29.94 8.89
CA THR A 760 4.91 29.10 9.38
C THR A 760 4.58 27.65 9.05
N PRO A 761 5.09 27.10 7.93
CA PRO A 761 4.51 25.90 7.31
C PRO A 761 4.97 24.56 7.91
N GLY A 762 6.00 24.58 8.78
CA GLY A 762 6.70 23.37 9.19
C GLY A 762 7.38 22.65 8.01
N MET A 763 7.80 21.39 8.21
CA MET A 763 8.58 20.63 7.23
C MET A 763 7.83 19.43 6.63
N ALA A 764 6.52 19.34 6.85
CA ALA A 764 5.71 18.20 6.40
C ALA A 764 4.94 18.46 5.09
N CYS A 765 4.97 19.69 4.54
CA CYS A 765 4.05 20.14 3.49
C CYS A 765 2.57 20.00 3.95
N ALA A 766 2.31 20.35 5.22
CA ALA A 766 0.94 20.40 5.74
C ALA A 766 0.15 21.53 5.08
N THR A 767 -1.17 21.37 4.99
CA THR A 767 -2.07 22.44 4.53
C THR A 767 -2.46 23.31 5.71
N HIS A 768 -2.22 24.62 5.58
CA HIS A 768 -2.62 25.65 6.53
C HIS A 768 -3.76 26.47 5.95
N GLU A 769 -4.79 26.76 6.76
CA GLU A 769 -6.02 27.39 6.28
C GLU A 769 -6.32 28.73 6.94
N CYS A 770 -6.89 29.64 6.16
CA CYS A 770 -7.47 30.90 6.60
C CYS A 770 -8.84 31.08 5.96
N GLU A 771 -9.90 31.07 6.77
CA GLU A 771 -11.26 31.34 6.34
C GLU A 771 -11.62 32.80 6.61
N VAL A 772 -12.21 33.46 5.62
CA VAL A 772 -12.49 34.89 5.64
C VAL A 772 -13.89 35.21 5.14
N ALA A 773 -14.46 36.31 5.63
CA ALA A 773 -15.68 36.91 5.12
C ALA A 773 -15.33 37.96 4.06
N LEU A 774 -15.95 37.86 2.89
CA LEU A 774 -15.74 38.77 1.76
C LEU A 774 -16.56 40.04 1.95
N SER A 775 -16.03 41.15 1.42
CA SER A 775 -16.68 42.47 1.44
C SER A 775 -17.69 42.63 0.33
#